data_AF-A0A4U1I958-F1
#
_entry.id   AF-A0A4U1I958-F1
#
_cell.length_a   1.000
_cell.length_b   1.000
_cell.length_c   1.000
_cell.angle_alpha   90.00
_cell.angle_beta   90.00
_cell.angle_gamma   90.00
#
_symmetry.space_group_name_H-M   'P 1'
#
loop_
_entity.id
_entity.type
_entity.pdbx_description
1 polymer ?
#
loop_
_entity_poly.entity_id
_entity_poly.type
_entity_poly.pdbx_seq_one_letter_code
_entity_poly.pdbx_strand_id
1 'polypeptide(L)'
;MEAARQDWIRLLPSVSDPVDARALAFHIAYFDAGNWKWTGDGTQAQWEFRPPQDVQDLAISEMQETQQAAPRWQRAAAIKYCRHVLDGAAEVSAHDLRPLLEYAAGAEASPHADGPDDEEWLTGDMYTVRCAVAAVALVKMPSWLEEHPPWKARCKEWILSACSKHASFSMLEHPFPSPIGSWDRFCAHAIGALWSSAPEDHECRSAVAILVGASYHHANHHLAGDAKYDYRSRMFVELASFRRRLGDDFSRLLHLAVLFARLRHIGWAGPPDTSPNVDGAFSHFANAFVRGTLPLLPEDWPRLAIEWPAKLRRPRKWPDWVQAQGWDQGFDLAALVSAMAWLPSEAGNLKARDRKFVVDTMGRLDDVILRDLGEDQEDTPEQPEMRSTRLRPQGSDVDDRGHKGWFGRARTAFKEVMSRDTKPRGLAPSRQKSRTTPLPIEDTIARWCAAYVVREPDPAVRRRLWEPWLSRPPTRYYWAESFVSNLCLEGFAEVPATASFVDAWKEIFKYAIREGRWLDREAEGFSSISVARAFLRPHGIQFGQAWTAERSQVASVLLPYWERWAALAMEHSWCAKDFLWMLQAPAFKVARRDGLRWVATSKLAQWIEDDRAQEALVFLLQQVEIDRGDGLELRDDQRKAFMMLLDRLVAMQNREAIELARRIRPSL
;
A
#
# COMPACT_ATOMS: atom_id res chain seq x y z
N MET A 1 -31.88 -10.18 -39.75
CA MET A 1 -30.53 -9.88 -40.28
C MET A 1 -30.53 -8.60 -41.08
N GLU A 2 -31.30 -8.49 -42.18
CA GLU A 2 -31.30 -7.26 -43.00
C GLU A 2 -31.69 -5.99 -42.22
N ALA A 3 -32.70 -6.06 -41.33
CA ALA A 3 -33.07 -4.93 -40.48
C ALA A 3 -31.90 -4.42 -39.60
N ALA A 4 -31.12 -5.34 -39.00
CA ALA A 4 -29.96 -5.00 -38.19
C ALA A 4 -28.82 -4.39 -39.03
N ARG A 5 -28.60 -4.91 -40.25
CA ARG A 5 -27.65 -4.33 -41.20
C ARG A 5 -28.01 -2.89 -41.56
N GLN A 6 -29.29 -2.60 -41.80
CA GLN A 6 -29.77 -1.23 -42.07
C GLN A 6 -29.64 -0.29 -40.87
N ASP A 7 -29.73 -0.80 -39.64
CA ASP A 7 -29.43 -0.03 -38.43
C ASP A 7 -27.93 0.29 -38.34
N TRP A 8 -27.05 -0.69 -38.60
CA TRP A 8 -25.60 -0.48 -38.60
C TRP A 8 -25.14 0.50 -39.67
N ILE A 9 -25.69 0.44 -40.88
CA ILE A 9 -25.40 1.41 -41.96
C ILE A 9 -25.73 2.84 -41.51
N ARG A 10 -26.84 3.04 -40.79
CA ARG A 10 -27.22 4.35 -40.24
C ARG A 10 -26.32 4.78 -39.09
N LEU A 11 -25.78 3.83 -38.33
CA LEU A 11 -24.89 4.09 -37.20
C LEU A 11 -23.46 4.43 -37.63
N LEU A 12 -22.95 3.82 -38.70
CA LEU A 12 -21.55 3.94 -39.13
C LEU A 12 -21.02 5.38 -39.22
N PRO A 13 -21.73 6.37 -39.78
CA PRO A 13 -21.25 7.76 -39.85
C PRO A 13 -21.12 8.45 -38.48
N SER A 14 -21.71 7.90 -37.42
CA SER A 14 -21.68 8.45 -36.06
C SER A 14 -20.63 7.84 -35.15
N VAL A 15 -19.91 6.80 -35.61
CA VAL A 15 -18.86 6.14 -34.84
C VAL A 15 -17.57 6.94 -34.98
N SER A 16 -17.14 7.60 -33.89
CA SER A 16 -15.94 8.45 -33.88
C SER A 16 -14.63 7.67 -33.71
N ASP A 17 -14.70 6.48 -33.10
CA ASP A 17 -13.52 5.63 -32.92
C ASP A 17 -13.21 4.85 -34.22
N PRO A 18 -12.00 4.97 -34.78
CA PRO A 18 -11.64 4.29 -36.03
C PRO A 18 -11.63 2.76 -35.95
N VAL A 19 -11.39 2.16 -34.78
CA VAL A 19 -11.43 0.70 -34.57
C VAL A 19 -12.88 0.23 -34.61
N ASP A 20 -13.78 0.91 -33.89
CA ASP A 20 -15.20 0.56 -33.85
C ASP A 20 -15.87 0.77 -35.23
N ALA A 21 -15.52 1.86 -35.93
CA ALA A 21 -16.05 2.14 -37.26
C ALA A 21 -15.63 1.06 -38.28
N ARG A 22 -14.38 0.57 -38.20
CA ARG A 22 -13.88 -0.53 -39.03
C ARG A 22 -14.59 -1.84 -38.75
N ALA A 23 -14.73 -2.21 -37.47
CA ALA A 23 -15.45 -3.42 -37.07
C ALA A 23 -16.91 -3.40 -37.56
N LEU A 24 -17.57 -2.25 -37.43
CA LEU A 24 -18.95 -2.06 -37.90
C LEU A 24 -19.06 -2.15 -39.42
N ALA A 25 -18.12 -1.57 -40.18
CA ALA A 25 -18.07 -1.68 -41.64
C ALA A 25 -17.89 -3.14 -42.11
N PHE A 26 -17.03 -3.91 -41.45
CA PHE A 26 -16.87 -5.33 -41.73
C PHE A 26 -18.17 -6.12 -41.48
N HIS A 27 -18.86 -5.87 -40.36
CA HIS A 27 -20.14 -6.50 -40.06
C HIS A 27 -21.21 -6.15 -41.10
N ILE A 28 -21.31 -4.88 -41.51
CA ILE A 28 -22.24 -4.46 -42.58
C ILE A 28 -21.99 -5.26 -43.87
N ALA A 29 -20.72 -5.41 -44.27
CA ALA A 29 -20.35 -6.16 -45.46
C ALA A 29 -20.61 -7.67 -45.32
N TYR A 30 -20.30 -8.26 -44.16
CA TYR A 30 -20.47 -9.69 -43.90
C TYR A 30 -21.94 -10.14 -43.99
N PHE A 31 -22.87 -9.29 -43.53
CA PHE A 31 -24.30 -9.57 -43.54
C PHE A 31 -25.01 -9.16 -44.83
N ASP A 32 -24.29 -8.67 -45.85
CA ASP A 32 -24.82 -8.41 -47.17
C ASP A 32 -24.77 -9.68 -48.03
N ALA A 33 -25.95 -10.19 -48.42
CA ALA A 33 -26.05 -11.40 -49.26
C ALA A 33 -25.35 -11.24 -50.62
N GLY A 34 -25.21 -10.01 -51.14
CA GLY A 34 -24.50 -9.73 -52.39
C GLY A 34 -22.99 -10.00 -52.34
N ASN A 35 -22.42 -10.06 -51.12
CA ASN A 35 -21.00 -10.33 -50.91
C ASN A 35 -20.70 -11.83 -50.74
N TRP A 36 -21.68 -12.72 -50.90
CA TRP A 36 -21.45 -14.17 -50.85
C TRP A 36 -21.56 -14.79 -52.23
N LYS A 37 -20.56 -15.57 -52.61
CA LYS A 37 -20.55 -16.30 -53.88
C LYS A 37 -20.52 -17.80 -53.63
N TRP A 38 -21.34 -18.52 -54.38
CA TRP A 38 -21.29 -19.98 -54.39
C TRP A 38 -20.03 -20.43 -55.15
N THR A 39 -19.19 -21.23 -54.51
CA THR A 39 -17.95 -21.78 -55.11
C THR A 39 -17.92 -23.30 -55.14
N GLY A 40 -19.05 -23.96 -54.87
CA GLY A 40 -19.12 -25.43 -54.84
C GLY A 40 -18.99 -26.08 -56.22
N ASP A 41 -18.24 -27.18 -56.29
CA ASP A 41 -17.99 -28.00 -57.48
C ASP A 41 -19.04 -29.11 -57.72
N GLY A 42 -20.16 -29.04 -56.99
CA GLY A 42 -21.23 -30.04 -57.02
C GLY A 42 -21.04 -31.20 -56.03
N THR A 43 -19.87 -31.35 -55.42
CA THR A 43 -19.62 -32.36 -54.37
C THR A 43 -19.51 -31.76 -52.98
N GLN A 44 -19.05 -30.51 -52.87
CA GLN A 44 -19.15 -29.72 -51.63
C GLN A 44 -19.78 -28.35 -51.88
N ALA A 45 -20.83 -28.06 -51.13
CA ALA A 45 -21.46 -26.76 -51.06
C ALA A 45 -20.60 -25.81 -50.20
N GLN A 46 -19.95 -24.83 -50.83
CA GLN A 46 -19.24 -23.78 -50.10
C GLN A 46 -19.69 -22.40 -50.59
N TRP A 47 -20.01 -21.54 -49.62
CA TRP A 47 -20.24 -20.11 -49.83
C TRP A 47 -18.96 -19.38 -49.43
N GLU A 48 -18.38 -18.66 -50.38
CA GLU A 48 -17.20 -17.82 -50.18
C GLU A 48 -17.65 -16.37 -49.97
N PHE A 49 -17.26 -15.79 -48.83
CA PHE A 49 -17.42 -14.35 -48.60
C PHE A 49 -16.40 -13.57 -49.42
N ARG A 50 -16.88 -12.67 -50.28
CA ARG A 50 -16.11 -11.73 -51.08
C ARG A 50 -16.44 -10.31 -50.63
N PRO A 51 -15.71 -9.77 -49.64
CA PRO A 51 -15.98 -8.43 -49.15
C PRO A 51 -15.82 -7.38 -50.28
N PRO A 52 -16.53 -6.25 -50.21
CA PRO A 52 -16.30 -5.08 -51.05
C PRO A 52 -14.84 -4.60 -50.98
N GLN A 53 -14.36 -3.94 -52.03
CA GLN A 53 -12.94 -3.55 -52.15
C GLN A 53 -12.50 -2.62 -51.00
N ASP A 54 -13.36 -1.70 -50.58
CA ASP A 54 -13.11 -0.79 -49.45
C ASP A 54 -12.93 -1.56 -48.12
N VAL A 55 -13.72 -2.61 -47.88
CA VAL A 55 -13.54 -3.47 -46.70
C VAL A 55 -12.30 -4.35 -46.80
N GLN A 56 -11.93 -4.79 -48.01
CA GLN A 56 -10.66 -5.49 -48.26
C GLN A 56 -9.46 -4.57 -47.98
N ASP A 57 -9.50 -3.34 -48.48
CA ASP A 57 -8.44 -2.35 -48.29
C ASP A 57 -8.28 -2.01 -46.80
N LEU A 58 -9.39 -1.87 -46.06
CA LEU A 58 -9.38 -1.71 -44.61
C LEU A 58 -8.76 -2.91 -43.88
N ALA A 59 -9.13 -4.14 -44.26
CA ALA A 59 -8.56 -5.35 -43.66
C ALA A 59 -7.07 -5.52 -43.99
N ILE A 60 -6.64 -5.16 -45.20
CA ILE A 60 -5.22 -5.14 -45.58
C ILE A 60 -4.47 -4.08 -44.79
N SER A 61 -5.03 -2.87 -44.63
CA SER A 61 -4.45 -1.81 -43.80
C SER A 61 -4.32 -2.24 -42.35
N GLU A 62 -5.34 -2.86 -41.77
CA GLU A 62 -5.31 -3.39 -40.40
C GLU A 62 -4.30 -4.54 -40.26
N MET A 63 -4.22 -5.43 -41.25
CA MET A 63 -3.21 -6.50 -41.26
C MET A 63 -1.80 -5.92 -41.36
N GLN A 64 -1.59 -4.87 -42.16
CA GLN A 64 -0.33 -4.15 -42.26
C GLN A 64 0.00 -3.40 -40.97
N GLU A 65 -0.95 -2.70 -40.36
CA GLU A 65 -0.82 -2.07 -39.02
C GLU A 65 -0.48 -3.11 -37.97
N THR A 66 -1.15 -4.27 -37.97
CA THR A 66 -0.90 -5.38 -37.05
C THR A 66 0.46 -6.02 -37.30
N GLN A 67 0.88 -6.17 -38.56
CA GLN A 67 2.22 -6.66 -38.91
C GLN A 67 3.31 -5.66 -38.52
N GLN A 68 3.06 -4.35 -38.69
CA GLN A 68 3.95 -3.28 -38.25
C GLN A 68 3.99 -3.16 -36.71
N ALA A 69 2.89 -3.47 -36.03
CA ALA A 69 2.79 -3.53 -34.58
C ALA A 69 3.24 -4.87 -33.99
N ALA A 70 3.36 -5.94 -34.78
CA ALA A 70 3.75 -7.26 -34.32
C ALA A 70 5.07 -7.25 -33.54
N PRO A 71 6.12 -6.52 -33.96
CA PRO A 71 7.32 -6.34 -33.14
C PRO A 71 7.01 -5.73 -31.76
N ARG A 72 6.12 -4.73 -31.66
CA ARG A 72 5.73 -4.11 -30.38
C ARG A 72 5.02 -5.11 -29.47
N TRP A 73 4.06 -5.87 -30.01
CA TRP A 73 3.35 -6.90 -29.26
C TRP A 73 4.28 -8.03 -28.80
N GLN A 74 5.23 -8.44 -29.64
CA GLN A 74 6.24 -9.43 -29.26
C GLN A 74 7.13 -8.92 -28.13
N ARG A 75 7.53 -7.63 -28.13
CA ARG A 75 8.29 -7.02 -27.02
C ARG A 75 7.49 -7.02 -25.72
N ALA A 76 6.25 -6.53 -25.77
CA ALA A 76 5.36 -6.51 -24.61
C ALA A 76 5.10 -7.93 -24.07
N ALA A 77 4.89 -8.91 -24.96
CA ALA A 77 4.72 -10.30 -24.59
C ALA A 77 5.98 -10.89 -23.95
N ALA A 78 7.17 -10.62 -24.48
CA ALA A 78 8.43 -11.05 -23.92
C ALA A 78 8.67 -10.45 -22.52
N ILE A 79 8.43 -9.14 -22.35
CA ILE A 79 8.53 -8.44 -21.07
C ILE A 79 7.57 -9.06 -20.04
N LYS A 80 6.31 -9.27 -20.42
CA LYS A 80 5.29 -9.87 -19.55
C LYS A 80 5.64 -11.31 -19.18
N TYR A 81 6.07 -12.12 -20.14
CA TYR A 81 6.53 -13.49 -19.90
C TYR A 81 7.71 -13.51 -18.92
N CYS A 82 8.74 -12.71 -19.16
CA CYS A 82 9.90 -12.62 -18.27
C CYS A 82 9.51 -12.18 -16.86
N ARG A 83 8.56 -11.24 -16.72
CA ARG A 83 8.03 -10.84 -15.42
C ARG A 83 7.34 -12.00 -14.70
N HIS A 84 6.48 -12.75 -15.39
CA HIS A 84 5.84 -13.93 -14.82
C HIS A 84 6.87 -14.98 -14.37
N VAL A 85 7.93 -15.20 -15.14
CA VAL A 85 9.02 -16.12 -14.76
C VAL A 85 9.76 -15.65 -13.50
N LEU A 86 10.13 -14.36 -13.43
CA LEU A 86 10.82 -13.80 -12.26
C LEU A 86 9.96 -13.86 -10.99
N ASP A 87 8.66 -13.62 -11.12
CA ASP A 87 7.69 -13.73 -10.03
C ASP A 87 7.33 -15.18 -9.63
N GLY A 88 7.80 -16.18 -10.39
CA GLY A 88 7.49 -17.58 -10.15
C GLY A 88 6.08 -17.99 -10.60
N ALA A 89 5.41 -17.16 -11.40
CA ALA A 89 4.11 -17.46 -12.02
C ALA A 89 4.24 -18.27 -13.33
N ALA A 90 5.46 -18.39 -13.87
CA ALA A 90 5.79 -19.22 -15.02
C ALA A 90 7.17 -19.86 -14.82
N GLU A 91 7.43 -20.96 -15.51
CA GLU A 91 8.74 -21.60 -15.59
C GLU A 91 9.38 -21.32 -16.96
N VAL A 92 10.71 -21.38 -17.02
CA VAL A 92 11.49 -21.24 -18.25
C VAL A 92 12.41 -22.45 -18.39
N SER A 93 12.39 -23.09 -19.55
CA SER A 93 13.32 -24.19 -19.85
C SER A 93 14.56 -23.68 -20.59
N ALA A 94 15.62 -24.51 -20.64
CA ALA A 94 16.78 -24.22 -21.47
C ALA A 94 16.43 -24.13 -22.96
N HIS A 95 15.38 -24.84 -23.40
CA HIS A 95 14.89 -24.78 -24.78
C HIS A 95 14.24 -23.43 -25.09
N ASP A 96 13.50 -22.85 -24.14
CA ASP A 96 12.82 -21.57 -24.31
C ASP A 96 13.77 -20.37 -24.15
N LEU A 97 14.81 -20.51 -23.32
CA LEU A 97 15.73 -19.41 -23.02
C LEU A 97 16.54 -18.96 -24.24
N ARG A 98 17.01 -19.89 -25.07
CA ARG A 98 17.87 -19.54 -26.22
C ARG A 98 17.13 -18.68 -27.25
N PRO A 99 15.92 -19.05 -27.73
CA PRO A 99 15.14 -18.18 -28.61
C PRO A 99 14.87 -16.78 -28.03
N LEU A 100 14.66 -16.68 -26.72
CA LEU A 100 14.48 -15.37 -26.06
C LEU A 100 15.76 -14.54 -26.08
N LEU A 101 16.92 -15.15 -25.83
CA LEU A 101 18.22 -14.49 -25.91
C LEU A 101 18.54 -14.03 -27.34
N GLU A 102 18.28 -14.89 -28.32
CA GLU A 102 18.45 -14.58 -29.74
C GLU A 102 17.51 -13.46 -30.19
N TYR A 103 16.24 -13.48 -29.75
CA TYR A 103 15.28 -12.40 -29.98
C TYR A 103 15.77 -11.07 -29.39
N ALA A 104 16.20 -11.05 -28.13
CA ALA A 104 16.71 -9.85 -27.46
C ALA A 104 18.01 -9.32 -28.10
N ALA A 105 18.84 -10.22 -28.65
CA ALA A 105 20.09 -9.87 -29.32
C ALA A 105 19.88 -9.36 -30.75
N GLY A 106 18.99 -10.00 -31.52
CA GLY A 106 18.73 -9.72 -32.93
C GLY A 106 17.85 -8.50 -33.17
N ALA A 107 17.12 -8.07 -32.16
CA ALA A 107 16.38 -6.82 -32.25
C ALA A 107 17.35 -5.63 -32.19
N GLU A 108 17.54 -5.00 -33.36
CA GLU A 108 18.29 -3.74 -33.48
C GLU A 108 17.65 -2.67 -32.60
N ALA A 109 18.50 -1.85 -31.97
CA ALA A 109 18.02 -0.63 -31.32
C ALA A 109 17.53 0.28 -32.45
N SER A 110 16.21 0.29 -32.69
CA SER A 110 15.62 1.13 -33.72
C SER A 110 16.03 2.59 -33.45
N PRO A 111 16.80 3.24 -34.33
CA PRO A 111 17.37 4.57 -34.06
C PRO A 111 16.35 5.72 -34.05
N HIS A 112 15.06 5.45 -34.25
CA HIS A 112 14.04 6.44 -34.61
C HIS A 112 12.80 6.44 -33.72
N ALA A 113 12.93 6.03 -32.46
CA ALA A 113 11.82 6.07 -31.52
C ALA A 113 11.70 7.40 -30.73
N ASP A 114 12.57 8.40 -30.96
CA ASP A 114 12.53 9.71 -30.25
C ASP A 114 11.33 10.62 -30.62
N GLY A 115 10.21 10.06 -31.09
CA GLY A 115 8.97 10.78 -31.31
C GLY A 115 8.29 11.06 -29.96
N PRO A 116 7.90 12.31 -29.64
CA PRO A 116 7.32 12.68 -28.34
C PRO A 116 5.88 12.18 -28.10
N ASP A 117 5.46 11.08 -28.75
CA ASP A 117 4.10 10.57 -28.62
C ASP A 117 3.96 9.74 -27.34
N ASP A 118 3.05 10.19 -26.46
CA ASP A 118 2.78 9.68 -25.11
C ASP A 118 2.44 8.17 -25.01
N GLU A 119 2.29 7.45 -26.12
CA GLU A 119 2.09 5.99 -26.16
C GLU A 119 3.39 5.17 -26.06
N GLU A 120 4.56 5.79 -26.19
CA GLU A 120 5.85 5.09 -26.24
C GLU A 120 6.14 4.29 -24.93
N TRP A 121 5.69 4.82 -23.79
CA TRP A 121 5.89 4.22 -22.46
C TRP A 121 5.29 2.82 -22.32
N LEU A 122 4.27 2.45 -23.12
CA LEU A 122 3.58 1.16 -23.01
C LEU A 122 4.24 0.04 -23.81
N THR A 123 5.04 0.37 -24.83
CA THR A 123 5.51 -0.64 -25.81
C THR A 123 6.86 -1.25 -25.50
N GLY A 124 7.55 -0.75 -24.47
CA GLY A 124 8.84 -1.25 -24.00
C GLY A 124 9.97 -1.02 -25.01
N ASP A 125 10.95 -0.22 -24.62
CA ASP A 125 12.15 -0.08 -25.44
C ASP A 125 12.91 -1.42 -25.53
N MET A 126 13.79 -1.54 -26.53
CA MET A 126 14.59 -2.76 -26.69
C MET A 126 15.54 -3.00 -25.51
N TYR A 127 15.90 -1.96 -24.76
CA TYR A 127 16.68 -2.09 -23.54
C TYR A 127 15.94 -2.86 -22.48
N THR A 128 14.64 -2.59 -22.32
CA THR A 128 13.76 -3.27 -21.38
C THR A 128 13.64 -4.75 -21.70
N VAL A 129 13.46 -5.12 -22.97
CA VAL A 129 13.43 -6.53 -23.39
C VAL A 129 14.75 -7.23 -23.07
N ARG A 130 15.89 -6.59 -23.38
CA ARG A 130 17.22 -7.13 -23.08
C ARG A 130 17.43 -7.31 -21.58
N CYS A 131 17.02 -6.34 -20.77
CA CYS A 131 17.08 -6.44 -19.31
C CYS A 131 16.17 -7.55 -18.78
N ALA A 132 14.96 -7.68 -19.33
CA ALA A 132 13.99 -8.70 -18.94
C ALA A 132 14.53 -10.12 -19.19
N VAL A 133 15.02 -10.37 -20.40
CA VAL A 133 15.60 -11.68 -20.78
C VAL A 133 16.89 -11.94 -20.00
N ALA A 134 17.78 -10.95 -19.85
CA ALA A 134 18.99 -11.09 -19.05
C ALA A 134 18.68 -11.41 -17.58
N ALA A 135 17.69 -10.74 -16.99
CA ALA A 135 17.28 -11.00 -15.61
C ALA A 135 16.78 -12.42 -15.42
N VAL A 136 15.94 -12.93 -16.34
CA VAL A 136 15.50 -14.33 -16.32
C VAL A 136 16.70 -15.28 -16.42
N ALA A 137 17.60 -15.05 -17.37
CA ALA A 137 18.78 -15.88 -17.57
C ALA A 137 19.67 -15.93 -16.31
N LEU A 138 19.98 -14.75 -15.74
CA LEU A 138 20.89 -14.60 -14.60
C LEU A 138 20.31 -15.13 -13.30
N VAL A 139 19.00 -14.95 -13.07
CA VAL A 139 18.34 -15.30 -11.80
C VAL A 139 17.81 -16.74 -11.80
N LYS A 140 17.22 -17.19 -12.91
CA LYS A 140 16.52 -18.49 -12.98
C LYS A 140 17.35 -19.58 -13.64
N MET A 141 18.32 -19.23 -14.48
CA MET A 141 19.10 -20.19 -15.26
C MET A 141 20.62 -20.05 -15.09
N PRO A 142 21.16 -19.85 -13.86
CA PRO A 142 22.58 -19.60 -13.65
C PRO A 142 23.46 -20.76 -14.14
N SER A 143 23.09 -22.01 -13.91
CA SER A 143 23.86 -23.18 -14.34
C SER A 143 23.99 -23.27 -15.86
N TRP A 144 22.92 -22.93 -16.60
CA TRP A 144 22.96 -22.91 -18.06
C TRP A 144 23.91 -21.84 -18.60
N LEU A 145 23.99 -20.68 -17.93
CA LEU A 145 24.92 -19.61 -18.28
C LEU A 145 26.39 -19.96 -18.01
N GLU A 146 26.68 -20.81 -17.02
CA GLU A 146 28.05 -21.33 -16.83
C GLU A 146 28.50 -22.20 -18.02
N GLU A 147 27.58 -22.97 -18.61
CA GLU A 147 27.84 -23.76 -19.82
C GLU A 147 27.89 -22.90 -21.10
N HIS A 148 27.37 -21.67 -21.05
CA HIS A 148 27.34 -20.73 -22.18
C HIS A 148 27.96 -19.36 -21.83
N PRO A 149 29.29 -19.28 -21.59
CA PRO A 149 29.95 -18.04 -21.17
C PRO A 149 29.72 -16.81 -22.06
N PRO A 150 29.64 -16.91 -23.40
CA PRO A 150 29.33 -15.76 -24.25
C PRO A 150 27.98 -15.12 -23.91
N TRP A 151 26.95 -15.94 -23.64
CA TRP A 151 25.64 -15.43 -23.23
C TRP A 151 25.67 -14.83 -21.83
N LYS A 152 26.44 -15.42 -20.91
CA LYS A 152 26.64 -14.85 -19.56
C LYS A 152 27.27 -13.45 -19.62
N ALA A 153 28.31 -13.28 -20.44
CA ALA A 153 28.95 -11.98 -20.66
C ALA A 153 27.98 -10.98 -21.31
N ARG A 154 27.20 -11.42 -22.30
CA ARG A 154 26.20 -10.57 -22.98
C ARG A 154 25.08 -10.13 -22.05
N CYS A 155 24.54 -11.02 -21.21
CA CYS A 155 23.53 -10.66 -20.21
C CYS A 155 24.08 -9.67 -19.19
N LYS A 156 25.33 -9.87 -18.73
CA LYS A 156 26.01 -8.90 -17.84
C LYS A 156 26.12 -7.53 -18.52
N GLU A 157 26.59 -7.48 -19.77
CA GLU A 157 26.69 -6.25 -20.57
C GLU A 157 25.34 -5.53 -20.69
N TRP A 158 24.25 -6.24 -20.97
CA TRP A 158 22.92 -5.64 -21.09
C TRP A 158 22.46 -4.98 -19.78
N ILE A 159 22.62 -5.65 -18.64
CA ILE A 159 22.23 -5.09 -17.34
C ILE A 159 23.10 -3.88 -16.97
N LEU A 160 24.42 -3.99 -17.10
CA LEU A 160 25.34 -2.90 -16.75
C LEU A 160 25.16 -1.69 -17.68
N SER A 161 25.01 -1.92 -18.99
CA SER A 161 24.79 -0.86 -19.97
C SER A 161 23.47 -0.14 -19.72
N ALA A 162 22.41 -0.84 -19.32
CA ALA A 162 21.12 -0.21 -19.02
C ALA A 162 21.25 0.73 -17.82
N CYS A 163 21.89 0.27 -16.75
CA CYS A 163 22.18 1.09 -15.57
C CYS A 163 23.02 2.32 -15.94
N SER A 164 24.09 2.18 -16.73
CA SER A 164 24.97 3.31 -17.06
C SER A 164 24.38 4.33 -18.04
N LYS A 165 23.53 3.91 -18.98
CA LYS A 165 23.06 4.79 -20.07
C LYS A 165 21.77 5.54 -19.75
N HIS A 166 20.87 4.93 -18.97
CA HIS A 166 19.53 5.47 -18.75
C HIS A 166 19.33 6.07 -17.37
N ALA A 167 20.30 5.95 -16.47
CA ALA A 167 20.22 6.61 -15.18
C ALA A 167 20.65 8.08 -15.30
N SER A 168 19.69 8.99 -15.41
CA SER A 168 19.90 10.35 -14.91
C SER A 168 20.02 10.29 -13.38
N PHE A 169 21.01 10.99 -12.83
CA PHE A 169 21.26 11.09 -11.39
C PHE A 169 20.50 12.26 -10.74
N SER A 170 19.43 12.76 -11.34
CA SER A 170 18.74 13.91 -10.76
C SER A 170 17.96 13.48 -9.53
N MET A 171 18.46 13.74 -8.31
CA MET A 171 17.75 13.38 -7.07
C MET A 171 16.42 14.12 -6.88
N LEU A 172 16.23 15.19 -7.65
CA LEU A 172 15.09 16.10 -7.58
C LEU A 172 14.11 15.92 -8.74
N GLU A 173 14.38 14.99 -9.67
CA GLU A 173 13.41 14.69 -10.72
C GLU A 173 12.10 14.17 -10.11
N HIS A 174 10.99 14.77 -10.56
CA HIS A 174 9.67 14.33 -10.17
C HIS A 174 9.48 12.89 -10.63
N PRO A 175 8.98 12.01 -9.77
CA PRO A 175 8.90 10.62 -10.16
C PRO A 175 7.70 10.41 -11.09
N PHE A 176 7.94 9.86 -12.28
CA PHE A 176 6.89 9.45 -13.20
C PHE A 176 6.45 8.02 -12.89
N PRO A 177 5.15 7.66 -12.94
CA PRO A 177 4.74 6.26 -12.76
C PRO A 177 5.41 5.38 -13.81
N SER A 178 6.11 4.32 -13.38
CA SER A 178 6.73 3.36 -14.30
C SER A 178 5.76 2.23 -14.63
N PRO A 179 5.68 1.79 -15.91
CA PRO A 179 5.01 0.55 -16.24
C PRO A 179 5.64 -0.64 -15.50
N ILE A 180 4.84 -1.68 -15.26
CA ILE A 180 5.22 -2.83 -14.42
C ILE A 180 6.50 -3.54 -14.91
N GLY A 181 6.82 -3.41 -16.19
CA GLY A 181 7.97 -4.03 -16.84
C GLY A 181 9.02 -3.04 -17.32
N SER A 182 9.42 -2.07 -16.51
CA SER A 182 10.53 -1.16 -16.82
C SER A 182 11.93 -1.81 -16.65
N TRP A 183 12.93 -1.31 -17.37
CA TRP A 183 14.29 -1.87 -17.39
C TRP A 183 14.96 -1.90 -16.01
N ASP A 184 14.72 -0.88 -15.17
CA ASP A 184 15.26 -0.72 -13.81
C ASP A 184 14.77 -1.81 -12.87
N ARG A 185 13.50 -2.24 -13.00
CA ARG A 185 12.94 -3.38 -12.27
C ARG A 185 13.66 -4.67 -12.65
N PHE A 186 13.89 -4.91 -13.94
CA PHE A 186 14.63 -6.11 -14.37
C PHE A 186 16.09 -6.06 -13.92
N CYS A 187 16.73 -4.89 -13.97
CA CYS A 187 18.08 -4.70 -13.42
C CYS A 187 18.12 -4.96 -11.91
N ALA A 188 17.12 -4.50 -11.15
CA ALA A 188 17.00 -4.76 -9.72
C ALA A 188 16.92 -6.25 -9.37
N HIS A 189 16.29 -7.07 -10.22
CA HIS A 189 16.31 -8.54 -10.09
C HIS A 189 17.69 -9.14 -10.40
N ALA A 190 18.31 -8.71 -11.49
CA ALA A 190 19.52 -9.33 -12.01
C ALA A 190 20.80 -8.95 -11.24
N ILE A 191 20.89 -7.70 -10.77
CA ILE A 191 22.15 -7.12 -10.31
C ILE A 191 22.68 -7.81 -9.06
N GLY A 192 21.81 -8.33 -8.19
CA GLY A 192 22.22 -9.07 -7.00
C GLY A 192 22.90 -10.41 -7.33
N ALA A 193 22.42 -11.12 -8.35
CA ALA A 193 23.05 -12.35 -8.82
C ALA A 193 24.44 -12.07 -9.42
N LEU A 194 24.56 -11.01 -10.24
CA LEU A 194 25.84 -10.58 -10.81
C LEU A 194 26.83 -10.17 -9.71
N TRP A 195 26.44 -9.24 -8.85
CA TRP A 195 27.33 -8.68 -7.84
C TRP A 195 27.76 -9.71 -6.79
N SER A 196 26.84 -10.57 -6.34
CA SER A 196 27.19 -11.62 -5.35
C SER A 196 28.19 -12.66 -5.89
N SER A 197 28.28 -12.82 -7.21
CA SER A 197 29.28 -13.69 -7.86
C SER A 197 30.69 -13.10 -7.85
N ALA A 198 30.81 -11.77 -7.83
CA ALA A 198 32.07 -11.04 -7.78
C ALA A 198 31.90 -9.75 -6.94
N PRO A 199 31.93 -9.83 -5.60
CA PRO A 199 31.64 -8.68 -4.73
C PRO A 199 32.56 -7.46 -4.95
N GLU A 200 33.80 -7.70 -5.39
CA GLU A 200 34.80 -6.66 -5.71
C GLU A 200 34.64 -6.06 -7.12
N ASP A 201 33.67 -6.51 -7.92
CA ASP A 201 33.44 -5.97 -9.25
C ASP A 201 32.90 -4.53 -9.17
N HIS A 202 33.76 -3.57 -9.52
CA HIS A 202 33.44 -2.14 -9.48
C HIS A 202 32.30 -1.77 -10.45
N GLU A 203 32.14 -2.45 -11.59
CA GLU A 203 31.05 -2.16 -12.52
C GLU A 203 29.71 -2.56 -11.91
N CYS A 204 29.66 -3.74 -11.27
CA CYS A 204 28.47 -4.19 -10.55
C CYS A 204 28.15 -3.25 -9.37
N ARG A 205 29.14 -2.85 -8.57
CA ARG A 205 28.93 -1.87 -7.49
C ARG A 205 28.44 -0.53 -8.04
N SER A 206 28.96 -0.08 -9.18
CA SER A 206 28.52 1.16 -9.82
C SER A 206 27.06 1.07 -10.26
N ALA A 207 26.67 -0.03 -10.90
CA ALA A 207 25.28 -0.28 -11.29
C ALA A 207 24.34 -0.35 -10.08
N VAL A 208 24.75 -0.97 -8.98
CA VAL A 208 23.98 -0.96 -7.71
C VAL A 208 23.84 0.47 -7.17
N ALA A 209 24.92 1.25 -7.13
CA ALA A 209 24.88 2.64 -6.63
C ALA A 209 23.97 3.52 -7.50
N ILE A 210 23.99 3.32 -8.82
CA ILE A 210 23.07 3.95 -9.77
C ILE A 210 21.62 3.61 -9.43
N LEU A 211 21.29 2.33 -9.24
CA LEU A 211 19.92 1.91 -8.91
C LEU A 211 19.46 2.42 -7.54
N VAL A 212 20.37 2.64 -6.58
CA VAL A 212 20.03 3.33 -5.32
C VAL A 212 19.68 4.80 -5.57
N GLY A 213 20.44 5.46 -6.46
CA GLY A 213 20.35 6.89 -6.76
C GLY A 213 19.30 7.30 -7.76
N ALA A 214 18.74 6.35 -8.51
CA ALA A 214 17.75 6.62 -9.54
C ALA A 214 16.49 7.24 -8.90
N SER A 215 16.05 8.38 -9.42
CA SER A 215 14.83 9.08 -8.96
C SER A 215 13.59 8.71 -9.75
N TYR A 216 13.80 8.06 -10.89
CA TYR A 216 12.73 7.56 -11.71
C TYR A 216 11.82 6.69 -10.84
N HIS A 217 10.54 7.09 -10.71
CA HIS A 217 9.42 6.18 -10.42
C HIS A 217 8.83 5.98 -9.00
N HIS A 218 9.12 6.87 -8.05
CA HIS A 218 8.57 6.78 -6.67
C HIS A 218 7.15 7.33 -6.41
N ALA A 219 6.54 8.16 -7.26
CA ALA A 219 5.53 9.12 -6.81
C ALA A 219 4.16 8.52 -6.48
N ASN A 220 3.71 7.51 -7.22
CA ASN A 220 2.26 7.23 -7.27
C ASN A 220 1.83 5.86 -6.73
N HIS A 221 2.75 4.94 -6.43
CA HIS A 221 2.37 3.61 -5.93
C HIS A 221 2.21 3.52 -4.42
N HIS A 222 2.62 4.54 -3.65
CA HIS A 222 2.47 4.56 -2.20
C HIS A 222 1.00 4.56 -1.74
N LEU A 223 0.05 5.03 -2.57
CA LEU A 223 -1.37 4.99 -2.24
C LEU A 223 -1.99 3.58 -2.30
N ALA A 224 -1.32 2.61 -2.94
CA ALA A 224 -1.86 1.26 -3.13
C ALA A 224 -1.36 0.22 -2.11
N GLY A 225 -0.53 0.60 -1.12
CA GLY A 225 -0.09 -0.30 -0.05
C GLY A 225 0.82 -1.47 -0.48
N ASP A 226 1.11 -1.64 -1.76
CA ASP A 226 2.00 -2.67 -2.27
C ASP A 226 3.40 -2.11 -2.54
N ALA A 227 4.23 -2.05 -1.49
CA ALA A 227 5.68 -1.84 -1.59
C ALA A 227 6.38 -2.86 -2.53
N LYS A 228 5.68 -3.93 -2.94
CA LYS A 228 6.12 -4.94 -3.90
C LYS A 228 6.47 -4.38 -5.29
N TYR A 229 5.97 -3.20 -5.64
CA TYR A 229 6.11 -2.65 -6.99
C TYR A 229 7.24 -1.63 -7.16
N ASP A 230 7.98 -1.29 -6.11
CA ASP A 230 9.14 -0.42 -6.24
C ASP A 230 10.42 -1.22 -6.56
N TYR A 231 11.19 -0.79 -7.57
CA TYR A 231 12.41 -1.50 -8.00
C TYR A 231 13.51 -1.43 -6.94
N ARG A 232 13.63 -0.33 -6.18
CA ARG A 232 14.60 -0.24 -5.07
C ARG A 232 14.25 -1.26 -3.99
N SER A 233 12.97 -1.29 -3.58
CA SER A 233 12.45 -2.32 -2.67
C SER A 233 12.78 -3.73 -3.15
N ARG A 234 12.53 -4.01 -4.45
CA ARG A 234 12.86 -5.32 -5.02
C ARG A 234 14.36 -5.61 -5.02
N MET A 235 15.19 -4.65 -5.41
CA MET A 235 16.66 -4.78 -5.41
C MET A 235 17.17 -5.15 -4.03
N PHE A 236 16.70 -4.47 -2.97
CA PHE A 236 17.11 -4.74 -1.60
C PHE A 236 16.62 -6.12 -1.12
N VAL A 237 15.40 -6.54 -1.47
CA VAL A 237 14.90 -7.90 -1.19
C VAL A 237 15.80 -8.96 -1.84
N GLU A 238 16.15 -8.81 -3.11
CA GLU A 238 17.01 -9.76 -3.82
C GLU A 238 18.43 -9.77 -3.25
N LEU A 239 19.03 -8.60 -3.02
CA LEU A 239 20.38 -8.47 -2.45
C LEU A 239 20.47 -9.02 -1.03
N ALA A 240 19.41 -8.89 -0.23
CA ALA A 240 19.36 -9.44 1.11
C ALA A 240 19.52 -10.97 1.11
N SER A 241 19.05 -11.68 0.07
CA SER A 241 19.27 -13.13 -0.07
C SER A 241 20.77 -13.49 -0.23
N PHE A 242 21.57 -12.56 -0.77
CA PHE A 242 23.02 -12.70 -0.97
C PHE A 242 23.87 -12.03 0.12
N ARG A 243 23.26 -11.38 1.12
CA ARG A 243 23.97 -10.56 2.13
C ARG A 243 25.13 -11.29 2.83
N ARG A 244 25.04 -12.62 3.01
CA ARG A 244 26.12 -13.40 3.62
C ARG A 244 27.37 -13.47 2.76
N ARG A 245 27.19 -13.55 1.43
CA ARG A 245 28.27 -13.53 0.44
C ARG A 245 28.83 -12.13 0.28
N LEU A 246 27.96 -11.11 0.33
CA LEU A 246 28.34 -9.71 0.25
C LEU A 246 29.04 -9.19 1.52
N GLY A 247 28.75 -9.79 2.68
CA GLY A 247 29.38 -9.41 3.95
C GLY A 247 29.19 -7.92 4.28
N ASP A 248 30.31 -7.26 4.55
CA ASP A 248 30.35 -5.83 4.89
C ASP A 248 29.81 -4.93 3.77
N ASP A 249 29.91 -5.35 2.50
CA ASP A 249 29.42 -4.55 1.38
C ASP A 249 27.91 -4.37 1.39
N PHE A 250 27.16 -5.33 1.94
CA PHE A 250 25.72 -5.15 2.13
C PHE A 250 25.43 -4.05 3.17
N SER A 251 26.24 -3.96 4.24
CA SER A 251 26.12 -2.87 5.22
C SER A 251 26.50 -1.51 4.61
N ARG A 252 27.55 -1.46 3.77
CA ARG A 252 27.90 -0.25 3.01
C ARG A 252 26.79 0.18 2.06
N LEU A 253 26.13 -0.78 1.39
CA LEU A 253 24.99 -0.49 0.53
C LEU A 253 23.82 0.12 1.33
N LEU A 254 23.49 -0.44 2.50
CA LEU A 254 22.47 0.14 3.37
C LEU A 254 22.85 1.55 3.81
N HIS A 255 24.14 1.80 4.11
CA HIS A 255 24.63 3.14 4.41
C HIS A 255 24.43 4.10 3.24
N LEU A 256 24.78 3.69 2.01
CA LEU A 256 24.56 4.49 0.81
C LEU A 256 23.08 4.86 0.64
N ALA A 257 22.16 3.92 0.88
CA ALA A 257 20.73 4.16 0.75
C ALA A 257 20.15 5.06 1.85
N VAL A 258 20.64 4.96 3.09
CA VAL A 258 20.29 5.89 4.17
C VAL A 258 20.79 7.31 3.85
N LEU A 259 22.01 7.44 3.33
CA LEU A 259 22.56 8.72 2.87
C LEU A 259 21.75 9.28 1.69
N PHE A 260 21.33 8.43 0.74
CA PHE A 260 20.44 8.84 -0.35
C PHE A 260 19.12 9.38 0.19
N ALA A 261 18.44 8.65 1.09
CA ALA A 261 17.19 9.09 1.70
C ALA A 261 17.35 10.45 2.41
N ARG A 262 18.48 10.66 3.08
CA ARG A 262 18.82 11.93 3.73
C ARG A 262 19.05 13.06 2.72
N LEU A 263 19.90 12.84 1.71
CA LEU A 263 20.23 13.85 0.70
C LEU A 263 19.00 14.24 -0.12
N ARG A 264 18.16 13.28 -0.46
CA ARG A 264 16.89 13.53 -1.13
C ARG A 264 15.98 14.40 -0.26
N HIS A 265 15.79 14.06 1.02
CA HIS A 265 15.05 14.93 1.93
C HIS A 265 15.61 16.36 1.97
N ILE A 266 16.93 16.53 2.11
CA ILE A 266 17.57 17.85 2.10
C ILE A 266 17.30 18.60 0.78
N GLY A 267 17.41 17.90 -0.34
CA GLY A 267 17.20 18.48 -1.66
C GLY A 267 15.76 18.96 -1.88
N TRP A 268 14.77 18.19 -1.40
CA TRP A 268 13.36 18.58 -1.45
C TRP A 268 13.00 19.65 -0.39
N ALA A 269 13.82 19.81 0.65
CA ALA A 269 13.72 20.86 1.67
C ALA A 269 14.22 22.23 1.21
N GLY A 270 15.22 22.22 0.33
CA GLY A 270 15.89 23.42 -0.11
C GLY A 270 14.95 24.32 -0.91
N PRO A 271 15.08 25.65 -0.79
CA PRO A 271 14.55 26.55 -1.81
C PRO A 271 15.12 26.14 -3.18
N PRO A 272 14.31 26.15 -4.26
CA PRO A 272 14.74 25.72 -5.60
C PRO A 272 16.07 26.36 -6.04
N ASP A 273 16.24 27.64 -5.72
CA ASP A 273 17.41 28.46 -6.12
C ASP A 273 18.66 28.24 -5.25
N THR A 274 18.55 27.49 -4.16
CA THR A 274 19.66 27.24 -3.22
C THR A 274 19.84 25.76 -2.91
N SER A 275 19.26 24.90 -3.75
CA SER A 275 19.36 23.47 -3.55
C SER A 275 20.84 23.11 -3.41
N PRO A 276 21.27 22.54 -2.26
CA PRO A 276 22.63 22.08 -2.11
C PRO A 276 22.97 21.16 -3.28
N ASN A 277 24.26 21.05 -3.64
CA ASN A 277 24.71 20.11 -4.66
C ASN A 277 24.56 18.66 -4.15
N VAL A 278 23.32 18.22 -4.02
CA VAL A 278 22.92 16.93 -3.49
C VAL A 278 23.42 15.85 -4.46
N ASP A 279 23.28 16.04 -5.77
CA ASP A 279 23.74 15.09 -6.78
C ASP A 279 25.25 14.87 -6.69
N GLY A 280 26.03 15.94 -6.50
CA GLY A 280 27.47 15.85 -6.26
C GLY A 280 27.82 15.15 -4.94
N ALA A 281 27.06 15.41 -3.87
CA ALA A 281 27.24 14.74 -2.58
C ALA A 281 26.91 13.23 -2.68
N PHE A 282 25.82 12.87 -3.36
CA PHE A 282 25.48 11.47 -3.58
C PHE A 282 26.51 10.78 -4.47
N SER A 283 26.95 11.42 -5.56
CA SER A 283 28.03 10.92 -6.42
C SER A 283 29.32 10.66 -5.64
N HIS A 284 29.64 11.50 -4.65
CA HIS A 284 30.78 11.27 -3.76
C HIS A 284 30.61 9.97 -2.95
N PHE A 285 29.45 9.77 -2.31
CA PHE A 285 29.17 8.55 -1.53
C PHE A 285 29.05 7.30 -2.38
N ALA A 286 28.41 7.39 -3.55
CA ALA A 286 28.32 6.32 -4.53
C ALA A 286 29.73 5.87 -4.96
N ASN A 287 30.61 6.81 -5.29
CA ASN A 287 32.01 6.50 -5.63
C ASN A 287 32.77 5.88 -4.44
N ALA A 288 32.51 6.32 -3.22
CA ALA A 288 33.10 5.72 -2.02
C ALA A 288 32.62 4.27 -1.83
N PHE A 289 31.34 3.99 -2.09
CA PHE A 289 30.77 2.65 -2.09
C PHE A 289 31.37 1.76 -3.18
N VAL A 290 31.49 2.24 -4.42
CA VAL A 290 32.10 1.50 -5.53
C VAL A 290 33.52 1.04 -5.20
N ARG A 291 34.30 1.91 -4.55
CA ARG A 291 35.67 1.59 -4.10
C ARG A 291 35.74 0.72 -2.83
N GLY A 292 34.61 0.35 -2.21
CA GLY A 292 34.59 -0.36 -0.92
C GLY A 292 35.07 0.48 0.27
N THR A 293 35.16 1.81 0.09
CA THR A 293 35.69 2.77 1.07
C THR A 293 34.61 3.47 1.88
N LEU A 294 33.33 3.33 1.52
CA LEU A 294 32.23 3.84 2.31
C LEU A 294 32.22 3.11 3.67
N PRO A 295 32.10 3.81 4.81
CA PRO A 295 31.98 3.18 6.11
C PRO A 295 30.76 2.25 6.16
N LEU A 296 30.78 1.31 7.11
CA LEU A 296 29.59 0.52 7.44
C LEU A 296 28.47 1.44 7.94
N LEU A 297 27.21 0.99 7.83
CA LEU A 297 26.09 1.75 8.37
C LEU A 297 26.29 1.92 9.89
N PRO A 298 26.36 3.15 10.42
CA PRO A 298 26.57 3.37 11.84
C PRO A 298 25.40 2.83 12.67
N GLU A 299 25.70 2.33 13.87
CA GLU A 299 24.66 1.87 14.80
C GLU A 299 23.72 3.01 15.23
N ASP A 300 24.09 4.28 15.12
CA ASP A 300 23.24 5.41 15.45
C ASP A 300 22.79 6.18 14.22
N TRP A 301 22.66 5.52 13.06
CA TRP A 301 22.22 6.15 11.82
C TRP A 301 20.96 7.04 11.91
N PRO A 302 19.99 6.86 12.82
CA PRO A 302 18.89 7.83 12.97
C PRO A 302 19.33 9.21 13.44
N ARG A 303 20.54 9.37 13.99
CA ARG A 303 21.14 10.68 14.25
C ARG A 303 21.37 11.48 12.97
N LEU A 304 21.55 10.81 11.83
CA LEU A 304 21.68 11.45 10.53
C LEU A 304 20.43 12.27 10.15
N ALA A 305 19.24 11.96 10.69
CA ALA A 305 18.05 12.80 10.51
C ALA A 305 18.16 14.14 11.22
N ILE A 306 18.78 14.17 12.40
CA ILE A 306 18.88 15.35 13.27
C ILE A 306 20.00 16.28 12.79
N GLU A 307 21.14 15.71 12.41
CA GLU A 307 22.32 16.48 12.04
C GLU A 307 22.11 17.18 10.71
N TRP A 308 21.67 18.43 10.76
CA TRP A 308 21.59 19.28 9.59
C TRP A 308 23.00 19.79 9.26
N PRO A 309 23.44 19.75 7.99
CA PRO A 309 24.73 20.34 7.64
C PRO A 309 24.76 21.79 8.09
N ALA A 310 25.78 22.20 8.87
CA ALA A 310 25.84 23.51 9.52
C ALA A 310 25.65 24.71 8.56
N LYS A 311 25.88 24.50 7.26
CA LYS A 311 25.74 25.50 6.20
C LYS A 311 24.33 25.61 5.63
N LEU A 312 23.45 24.64 5.89
CA LEU A 312 22.07 24.67 5.42
C LEU A 312 21.18 25.15 6.57
N ARG A 313 20.26 26.07 6.30
CA ARG A 313 19.21 26.41 7.26
C ARG A 313 18.04 25.46 7.04
N ARG A 314 17.53 24.85 8.12
CA ARG A 314 16.26 24.13 8.06
C ARG A 314 15.18 25.11 7.58
N PRO A 315 14.38 24.77 6.55
CA PRO A 315 13.33 25.65 6.08
C PRO A 315 12.37 25.96 7.24
N ARG A 316 11.96 27.24 7.36
CA ARG A 316 11.02 27.66 8.42
C ARG A 316 9.61 27.11 8.21
N LYS A 317 9.24 26.82 6.96
CA LYS A 317 7.96 26.24 6.59
C LYS A 317 8.15 25.40 5.33
N TRP A 318 7.77 24.14 5.42
CA TRP A 318 7.72 23.22 4.29
C TRP A 318 6.50 23.50 3.40
N PRO A 319 6.57 23.28 2.07
CA PRO A 319 5.39 23.28 1.22
C PRO A 319 4.34 22.27 1.73
N ASP A 320 3.04 22.60 1.61
CA ASP A 320 1.96 21.78 2.18
C ASP A 320 1.98 20.32 1.66
N TRP A 321 2.36 20.12 0.40
CA TRP A 321 2.48 18.78 -0.19
C TRP A 321 3.68 17.99 0.38
N VAL A 322 4.75 18.66 0.81
CA VAL A 322 5.89 18.03 1.49
C VAL A 322 5.47 17.58 2.89
N GLN A 323 4.69 18.40 3.59
CA GLN A 323 4.11 18.04 4.89
C GLN A 323 3.14 16.87 4.76
N ALA A 324 2.32 16.86 3.70
CA ALA A 324 1.39 15.77 3.42
C ALA A 324 2.10 14.43 3.15
N GLN A 325 3.37 14.43 2.73
CA GLN A 325 4.17 13.23 2.54
C GLN A 325 5.05 12.85 3.75
N GLY A 326 4.98 13.61 4.86
CA GLY A 326 5.68 13.30 6.10
C GLY A 326 7.19 13.45 5.99
N TRP A 327 7.66 14.36 5.14
CA TRP A 327 9.09 14.52 4.97
C TRP A 327 9.75 15.32 6.08
N ASP A 328 9.08 15.78 7.13
CA ASP A 328 9.76 16.55 8.21
C ASP A 328 10.67 15.68 9.11
N GLN A 329 10.75 14.38 8.85
CA GLN A 329 11.45 13.39 9.68
C GLN A 329 12.97 13.31 9.44
N GLY A 330 13.52 14.22 8.63
CA GLY A 330 14.94 14.24 8.28
C GLY A 330 15.35 13.24 7.18
N PHE A 331 14.43 12.41 6.70
CA PHE A 331 14.65 11.46 5.61
C PHE A 331 13.50 11.48 4.62
N ASP A 332 13.79 11.09 3.37
CA ASP A 332 12.78 10.63 2.44
C ASP A 332 12.37 9.23 2.90
N LEU A 333 11.22 9.14 3.56
CA LEU A 333 10.72 7.89 4.14
C LEU A 333 10.44 6.84 3.07
N ALA A 334 10.04 7.24 1.85
CA ALA A 334 9.83 6.30 0.76
C ALA A 334 11.16 5.63 0.38
N ALA A 335 12.22 6.43 0.21
CA ALA A 335 13.55 5.91 -0.06
C ALA A 335 14.08 5.00 1.07
N LEU A 336 13.86 5.41 2.32
CA LEU A 336 14.31 4.67 3.49
C LEU A 336 13.58 3.31 3.61
N VAL A 337 12.25 3.30 3.45
CA VAL A 337 11.47 2.06 3.40
C VAL A 337 11.90 1.20 2.23
N SER A 338 12.12 1.75 1.03
CA SER A 338 12.62 0.96 -0.09
C SER A 338 13.93 0.23 0.24
N ALA A 339 14.85 0.90 0.94
CA ALA A 339 16.11 0.29 1.40
C ALA A 339 15.91 -0.84 2.44
N MET A 340 14.80 -0.79 3.17
CA MET A 340 14.49 -1.69 4.29
C MET A 340 13.39 -2.72 3.95
N ALA A 341 12.90 -2.75 2.71
CA ALA A 341 11.81 -3.62 2.27
C ALA A 341 12.12 -5.13 2.38
N TRP A 342 13.38 -5.50 2.56
CA TRP A 342 13.82 -6.87 2.80
C TRP A 342 13.57 -7.35 4.24
N LEU A 343 13.46 -6.44 5.21
CA LEU A 343 13.34 -6.80 6.62
C LEU A 343 12.16 -7.75 6.90
N PRO A 344 10.93 -7.56 6.36
CA PRO A 344 9.82 -8.47 6.63
C PRO A 344 10.08 -9.92 6.25
N SER A 345 10.82 -10.16 5.15
CA SER A 345 11.19 -11.52 4.73
C SER A 345 12.13 -12.22 5.72
N GLU A 346 12.84 -11.44 6.55
CA GLU A 346 13.72 -11.94 7.60
C GLU A 346 13.01 -12.14 8.94
N ALA A 347 11.77 -11.66 9.09
CA ALA A 347 11.00 -11.83 10.32
C ALA A 347 10.76 -13.31 10.65
N GLY A 348 10.64 -14.16 9.63
CA GLY A 348 10.56 -15.61 9.78
C GLY A 348 11.92 -16.31 9.87
N ASN A 349 13.00 -15.65 9.43
CA ASN A 349 14.35 -16.18 9.42
C ASN A 349 15.16 -15.67 10.63
N LEU A 350 14.64 -15.89 11.85
CA LEU A 350 15.20 -15.45 13.14
C LEU A 350 16.57 -16.05 13.51
N LYS A 351 17.49 -16.18 12.56
CA LYS A 351 18.87 -16.56 12.83
C LYS A 351 19.51 -15.45 13.68
N ALA A 352 20.15 -15.86 14.78
CA ALA A 352 20.66 -14.97 15.82
C ALA A 352 21.53 -13.79 15.33
N ARG A 353 22.23 -13.95 14.19
CA ARG A 353 23.16 -12.95 13.67
C ARG A 353 22.48 -11.66 13.19
N ASP A 354 21.36 -11.77 12.49
CA ASP A 354 20.71 -10.61 11.87
C ASP A 354 19.59 -10.04 12.76
N ARG A 355 19.09 -10.84 13.71
CA ARG A 355 18.01 -10.46 14.63
C ARG A 355 18.26 -9.15 15.35
N LYS A 356 19.47 -8.94 15.93
CA LYS A 356 19.81 -7.68 16.61
C LYS A 356 19.69 -6.49 15.66
N PHE A 357 20.31 -6.60 14.48
CA PHE A 357 20.29 -5.53 13.48
C PHE A 357 18.86 -5.19 13.06
N VAL A 358 18.01 -6.19 12.80
CA VAL A 358 16.64 -5.91 12.36
C VAL A 358 15.81 -5.30 13.49
N VAL A 359 15.85 -5.86 14.70
CA VAL A 359 15.12 -5.32 15.86
C VAL A 359 15.54 -3.88 16.12
N ASP A 360 16.85 -3.61 16.10
CA ASP A 360 17.36 -2.27 16.29
C ASP A 360 16.94 -1.34 15.15
N THR A 361 16.97 -1.80 13.90
CA THR A 361 16.52 -1.02 12.74
C THR A 361 15.03 -0.70 12.79
N MET A 362 14.18 -1.66 13.20
CA MET A 362 12.74 -1.43 13.36
C MET A 362 12.44 -0.44 14.48
N GLY A 363 13.05 -0.61 15.65
CA GLY A 363 12.89 0.34 16.75
C GLY A 363 13.39 1.75 16.39
N ARG A 364 14.39 1.85 15.53
CA ARG A 364 14.91 3.13 15.02
C ARG A 364 14.04 3.76 13.95
N LEU A 365 13.46 2.97 13.05
CA LEU A 365 12.47 3.46 12.08
C LEU A 365 11.24 4.00 12.80
N ASP A 366 10.83 3.31 13.86
CA ASP A 366 9.81 3.80 14.78
C ASP A 366 10.26 5.15 15.37
N ASP A 367 11.40 5.23 16.06
CA ASP A 367 11.92 6.49 16.63
C ASP A 367 11.90 7.69 15.65
N VAL A 368 12.19 7.47 14.37
CA VAL A 368 12.11 8.50 13.31
C VAL A 368 10.67 9.00 13.12
N ILE A 369 9.70 8.10 13.02
CA ILE A 369 8.26 8.44 12.99
C ILE A 369 7.83 9.13 14.28
N LEU A 370 8.30 8.62 15.43
CA LEU A 370 7.81 9.05 16.73
C LEU A 370 8.27 10.45 17.12
N ARG A 371 9.45 10.89 16.64
CA ARG A 371 9.95 12.25 16.85
C ARG A 371 9.12 13.30 16.14
N ASP A 372 8.69 13.03 14.90
CA ASP A 372 7.78 13.88 14.11
C ASP A 372 6.50 14.20 14.88
N LEU A 373 6.02 13.18 15.60
CA LEU A 373 4.84 13.26 16.42
C LEU A 373 5.15 13.94 17.77
N GLY A 374 6.35 13.80 18.33
CA GLY A 374 6.68 14.24 19.70
C GLY A 374 6.96 15.74 19.90
N GLU A 375 7.17 16.53 18.85
CA GLU A 375 7.58 17.95 18.95
C GLU A 375 6.44 18.96 19.11
N ASP A 376 5.19 18.51 19.18
CA ASP A 376 4.13 19.32 19.79
C ASP A 376 4.47 19.44 21.28
N GLN A 377 5.28 20.45 21.62
CA GLN A 377 5.50 20.94 22.97
C GLN A 377 4.16 20.85 23.69
N GLU A 378 4.16 20.26 24.89
CA GLU A 378 3.08 20.48 25.85
C GLU A 378 2.76 21.97 25.79
N ASP A 379 1.64 22.31 25.14
CA ASP A 379 1.04 23.62 25.20
C ASP A 379 0.84 23.81 26.71
N THR A 380 1.81 24.46 27.35
CA THR A 380 1.68 24.91 28.72
C THR A 380 0.45 25.78 28.61
N PRO A 381 -0.69 25.40 29.20
CA PRO A 381 -1.94 26.08 28.93
C PRO A 381 -1.69 27.53 29.31
N GLU A 382 -1.58 28.42 28.31
CA GLU A 382 -1.49 29.85 28.54
C GLU A 382 -2.74 30.15 29.35
N GLN A 383 -2.54 30.44 30.64
CA GLN A 383 -3.62 30.84 31.52
C GLN A 383 -4.38 31.94 30.79
N PRO A 384 -5.70 31.80 30.58
CA PRO A 384 -6.44 32.81 29.87
C PRO A 384 -6.32 34.09 30.68
N GLU A 385 -5.53 35.05 30.21
CA GLU A 385 -5.57 36.41 30.73
C GLU A 385 -7.02 36.88 30.55
N MET A 386 -7.75 36.95 31.66
CA MET A 386 -9.08 37.55 31.71
C MET A 386 -8.97 39.03 31.31
N ARG A 387 -9.05 39.30 30.01
CA ARG A 387 -9.31 40.65 29.51
C ARG A 387 -10.77 40.98 29.77
N SER A 388 -11.00 41.63 30.91
CA SER A 388 -12.23 42.34 31.25
C SER A 388 -12.59 43.35 30.15
N THR A 389 -13.48 42.96 29.23
CA THR A 389 -14.14 43.89 28.31
C THR A 389 -15.29 44.56 29.03
N ARG A 390 -15.10 45.84 29.40
CA ARG A 390 -16.18 46.73 29.85
C ARG A 390 -17.19 46.90 28.71
N LEU A 391 -18.42 46.44 28.94
CA LEU A 391 -19.59 46.77 28.13
C LEU A 391 -19.87 48.28 28.20
N ARG A 392 -20.01 48.94 27.04
CA ARG A 392 -20.65 50.25 26.91
C ARG A 392 -22.08 50.06 26.38
N PRO A 393 -23.03 50.91 26.83
CA PRO A 393 -24.46 50.68 26.64
C PRO A 393 -24.93 51.04 25.22
N GLN A 394 -25.95 50.30 24.78
CA GLN A 394 -26.73 50.55 23.57
C GLN A 394 -27.43 51.91 23.65
N GLY A 395 -27.20 52.75 22.65
CA GLY A 395 -28.04 53.89 22.30
C GLY A 395 -28.82 53.56 21.04
N SER A 396 -30.14 53.67 21.15
CA SER A 396 -31.14 53.67 20.10
C SER A 396 -30.87 54.76 19.06
N ASP A 397 -31.05 54.46 17.77
CA ASP A 397 -31.85 55.35 16.93
C ASP A 397 -32.40 54.67 15.66
N VAL A 398 -33.56 55.21 15.31
CA VAL A 398 -34.56 54.90 14.30
C VAL A 398 -33.98 54.81 12.88
N ASP A 399 -34.39 53.79 12.13
CA ASP A 399 -34.15 53.67 10.69
C ASP A 399 -35.50 53.87 9.95
N ASP A 400 -35.60 54.93 9.14
CA ASP A 400 -36.69 55.13 8.17
C ASP A 400 -36.07 55.32 6.77
N ARG A 401 -36.32 54.32 5.92
CA ARG A 401 -36.36 54.25 4.45
C ARG A 401 -35.33 55.05 3.61
N GLY A 402 -34.63 54.30 2.76
CA GLY A 402 -34.07 54.87 1.52
C GLY A 402 -33.36 53.86 0.60
N HIS A 403 -34.11 53.27 -0.34
CA HIS A 403 -33.57 52.54 -1.49
C HIS A 403 -32.55 53.37 -2.29
N LYS A 404 -31.26 52.99 -2.27
CA LYS A 404 -30.29 53.34 -3.33
C LYS A 404 -29.25 52.24 -3.59
N GLY A 405 -29.38 51.64 -4.78
CA GLY A 405 -28.34 51.19 -5.71
C GLY A 405 -27.05 50.56 -5.19
N TRP A 406 -26.93 49.25 -5.42
CA TRP A 406 -25.79 48.38 -5.10
C TRP A 406 -24.49 48.70 -5.91
N PHE A 407 -24.57 49.49 -6.98
CA PHE A 407 -23.43 49.71 -7.90
C PHE A 407 -22.51 50.90 -7.58
N GLY A 408 -22.79 51.69 -6.53
CA GLY A 408 -21.96 52.85 -6.16
C GLY A 408 -20.84 52.59 -5.13
N ARG A 409 -20.88 51.46 -4.39
CA ARG A 409 -19.99 51.21 -3.24
C ARG A 409 -18.72 50.41 -3.57
N ALA A 410 -18.67 49.74 -4.72
CA ALA A 410 -17.50 48.94 -5.12
C ALA A 410 -16.31 49.78 -5.59
N ARG A 411 -16.52 51.06 -5.98
CA ARG A 411 -15.46 51.88 -6.59
C ARG A 411 -14.70 52.77 -5.61
N THR A 412 -15.25 53.03 -4.42
CA THR A 412 -14.57 53.79 -3.36
C THR A 412 -13.76 52.87 -2.43
N ALA A 413 -14.22 51.64 -2.19
CA ALA A 413 -13.49 50.64 -1.40
C ALA A 413 -12.16 50.19 -2.04
N PHE A 414 -12.05 50.23 -3.38
CA PHE A 414 -10.84 49.78 -4.07
C PHE A 414 -9.68 50.80 -4.03
N LYS A 415 -9.96 52.10 -3.79
CA LYS A 415 -8.93 53.13 -3.68
C LYS A 415 -8.37 53.29 -2.26
N GLU A 416 -9.12 52.91 -1.22
CA GLU A 416 -8.63 52.92 0.17
C GLU A 416 -7.75 51.71 0.51
N VAL A 417 -7.90 50.58 -0.20
CA VAL A 417 -7.09 49.37 0.04
C VAL A 417 -5.66 49.49 -0.52
N MET A 418 -5.46 50.31 -1.56
CA MET A 418 -4.16 50.42 -2.26
C MET A 418 -3.21 51.49 -1.70
N SER A 419 -3.57 52.20 -0.61
CA SER A 419 -2.71 53.28 -0.05
C SER A 419 -2.23 53.05 1.39
N ARG A 420 -2.44 51.86 1.97
CA ARG A 420 -1.89 51.54 3.30
C ARG A 420 -0.56 50.81 3.17
N ASP A 421 0.52 51.58 3.32
CA ASP A 421 1.82 51.12 3.80
C ASP A 421 1.63 50.33 5.10
N THR A 422 1.51 49.00 4.97
CA THR A 422 1.44 48.09 6.10
C THR A 422 2.83 47.54 6.35
N LYS A 423 3.47 48.05 7.41
CA LYS A 423 4.61 47.38 8.06
C LYS A 423 4.26 45.90 8.22
N PRO A 424 5.21 44.96 8.00
CA PRO A 424 4.93 43.54 8.09
C PRO A 424 4.46 43.21 9.51
N ARG A 425 3.15 42.98 9.67
CA ARG A 425 2.62 42.31 10.85
C ARG A 425 3.27 40.93 10.85
N GLY A 426 4.04 40.63 11.90
CA GLY A 426 4.58 39.29 12.12
C GLY A 426 3.45 38.29 11.95
N LEU A 427 3.56 37.46 10.90
CA LEU A 427 2.68 36.33 10.70
C LEU A 427 2.81 35.46 11.95
N ALA A 428 1.75 35.38 12.74
CA ALA A 428 1.66 34.39 13.80
C ALA A 428 1.94 33.02 13.15
N PRO A 429 2.76 32.15 13.78
CA PRO A 429 3.04 30.83 13.23
C PRO A 429 1.71 30.14 12.94
N SER A 430 1.51 29.73 11.69
CA SER A 430 0.32 28.98 11.31
C SER A 430 0.27 27.73 12.17
N ARG A 431 -0.74 27.62 13.06
CA ARG A 431 -1.00 26.40 13.84
C ARG A 431 -1.08 25.23 12.87
N GLN A 432 -0.04 24.41 12.88
CA GLN A 432 0.03 23.18 12.10
C GLN A 432 -1.08 22.29 12.65
N LYS A 433 -2.10 21.98 11.84
CA LYS A 433 -3.14 21.04 12.26
C LYS A 433 -2.43 19.70 12.46
N SER A 434 -2.37 19.23 13.70
CA SER A 434 -1.80 17.93 14.05
C SER A 434 -2.38 16.87 13.13
N ARG A 435 -1.52 16.16 12.38
CA ARG A 435 -1.95 15.08 11.48
C ARG A 435 -2.68 14.01 12.30
N THR A 436 -3.89 13.65 11.87
CA THR A 436 -4.72 12.67 12.59
C THR A 436 -4.51 11.25 12.10
N THR A 437 -4.15 11.04 10.83
CA THR A 437 -4.00 9.72 10.21
C THR A 437 -2.54 9.40 9.86
N PRO A 438 -2.10 8.13 9.98
CA PRO A 438 -0.78 7.71 9.53
C PRO A 438 -0.68 7.86 8.02
N LEU A 439 0.54 8.13 7.55
CA LEU A 439 0.86 8.08 6.13
C LEU A 439 0.97 6.62 5.66
N PRO A 440 0.80 6.33 4.35
CA PRO A 440 0.98 4.97 3.83
C PRO A 440 2.34 4.35 4.17
N ILE A 441 3.37 5.19 4.28
CA ILE A 441 4.71 4.77 4.64
C ILE A 441 4.84 4.37 6.12
N GLU A 442 4.10 5.05 7.00
CA GLU A 442 4.04 4.74 8.44
C GLU A 442 3.24 3.46 8.66
N ASP A 443 2.15 3.27 7.91
CA ASP A 443 1.39 2.02 7.89
C ASP A 443 2.26 0.84 7.41
N THR A 444 3.12 1.07 6.41
CA THR A 444 4.11 0.07 5.96
C THR A 444 5.08 -0.32 7.09
N ILE A 445 5.59 0.65 7.85
CA ILE A 445 6.49 0.39 8.98
C ILE A 445 5.74 -0.29 10.13
N ALA A 446 4.49 0.11 10.41
CA ALA A 446 3.62 -0.56 11.38
C ALA A 446 3.41 -2.03 11.00
N ARG A 447 3.17 -2.31 9.72
CA ARG A 447 3.05 -3.65 9.17
C ARG A 447 4.31 -4.47 9.33
N TRP A 448 5.48 -3.88 9.12
CA TRP A 448 6.74 -4.59 9.34
C TRP A 448 6.98 -4.90 10.82
N CYS A 449 6.71 -3.95 11.71
CA CYS A 449 6.78 -4.18 13.15
C CYS A 449 5.84 -5.31 13.56
N ALA A 450 4.59 -5.30 13.07
CA ALA A 450 3.63 -6.37 13.26
C ALA A 450 4.17 -7.73 12.77
N ALA A 451 4.69 -7.80 11.54
CA ALA A 451 5.26 -9.02 10.97
C ALA A 451 6.41 -9.61 11.81
N TYR A 452 7.21 -8.76 12.46
CA TYR A 452 8.23 -9.19 13.42
C TYR A 452 7.62 -9.65 14.75
N VAL A 453 6.73 -8.85 15.33
CA VAL A 453 6.10 -9.12 16.62
C VAL A 453 5.39 -10.47 16.63
N VAL A 454 4.71 -10.84 15.53
CA VAL A 454 4.00 -12.14 15.45
C VAL A 454 4.92 -13.35 15.37
N ARG A 455 6.22 -13.17 15.09
CA ARG A 455 7.21 -14.25 14.96
C ARG A 455 8.23 -14.28 16.09
N GLU A 456 8.46 -13.13 16.72
CA GLU A 456 9.47 -12.94 17.75
C GLU A 456 9.12 -13.68 19.07
N PRO A 457 9.90 -14.69 19.50
CA PRO A 457 9.64 -15.42 20.74
C PRO A 457 9.93 -14.64 22.03
N ASP A 458 10.82 -13.65 22.00
CA ASP A 458 11.23 -12.89 23.18
C ASP A 458 10.23 -11.76 23.53
N PRO A 459 9.56 -11.83 24.70
CA PRO A 459 8.56 -10.83 25.10
C PRO A 459 9.16 -9.42 25.25
N ALA A 460 10.43 -9.29 25.65
CA ALA A 460 11.05 -7.97 25.80
C ALA A 460 11.27 -7.30 24.44
N VAL A 461 11.68 -8.08 23.44
CA VAL A 461 11.84 -7.60 22.07
C VAL A 461 10.49 -7.29 21.43
N ARG A 462 9.50 -8.18 21.57
CA ARG A 462 8.13 -7.89 21.10
C ARG A 462 7.63 -6.56 21.65
N ARG A 463 7.72 -6.39 22.98
CA ARG A 463 7.26 -5.18 23.66
C ARG A 463 7.95 -3.94 23.13
N ARG A 464 9.28 -3.96 22.95
CA ARG A 464 10.02 -2.85 22.36
C ARG A 464 9.49 -2.44 20.98
N LEU A 465 8.97 -3.38 20.19
CA LEU A 465 8.47 -3.14 18.84
C LEU A 465 7.00 -2.70 18.80
N TRP A 466 6.13 -3.21 19.68
CA TRP A 466 4.69 -2.89 19.64
C TRP A 466 4.28 -1.76 20.59
N GLU A 467 4.96 -1.61 21.73
CA GLU A 467 4.56 -0.66 22.79
C GLU A 467 4.55 0.79 22.30
N PRO A 468 5.50 1.28 21.49
CA PRO A 468 5.50 2.68 21.09
C PRO A 468 4.33 3.08 20.17
N TRP A 469 3.73 2.12 19.46
CA TRP A 469 2.50 2.31 18.66
C TRP A 469 1.26 2.45 19.55
N LEU A 470 1.18 1.65 20.62
CA LEU A 470 0.05 1.68 21.57
C LEU A 470 0.22 2.71 22.68
N SER A 471 1.42 3.22 22.90
CA SER A 471 1.72 4.24 23.91
C SER A 471 1.40 5.66 23.44
N ARG A 472 0.84 5.81 22.23
CA ARG A 472 0.45 7.12 21.67
C ARG A 472 -0.70 7.74 22.48
N PRO A 473 -0.81 9.08 22.53
CA PRO A 473 -1.98 9.74 23.08
C PRO A 473 -3.24 9.38 22.28
N PRO A 474 -4.45 9.38 22.89
CA PRO A 474 -5.69 9.05 22.20
C PRO A 474 -5.96 9.86 20.93
N THR A 475 -5.48 11.10 20.84
CA THR A 475 -5.58 11.94 19.64
C THR A 475 -4.88 11.37 18.40
N ARG A 476 -3.99 10.38 18.59
CA ARG A 476 -3.23 9.68 17.53
C ARG A 476 -3.57 8.20 17.44
N TYR A 477 -4.83 7.87 17.71
CA TYR A 477 -5.33 6.50 17.71
C TYR A 477 -5.15 5.76 16.38
N TYR A 478 -5.12 6.45 15.24
CA TYR A 478 -4.99 5.77 13.94
C TYR A 478 -3.66 5.01 13.79
N TRP A 479 -2.59 5.40 14.50
CA TRP A 479 -1.34 4.62 14.52
C TRP A 479 -1.49 3.32 15.32
N ALA A 480 -2.18 3.39 16.47
CA ALA A 480 -2.52 2.20 17.26
C ALA A 480 -3.47 1.27 16.49
N GLU A 481 -4.50 1.84 15.83
CA GLU A 481 -5.46 1.13 14.98
C GLU A 481 -4.78 0.43 13.80
N SER A 482 -3.92 1.17 13.07
CA SER A 482 -3.11 0.63 11.97
C SER A 482 -2.20 -0.50 12.45
N PHE A 483 -1.47 -0.32 13.55
CA PHE A 483 -0.59 -1.36 14.08
C PHE A 483 -1.37 -2.62 14.49
N VAL A 484 -2.46 -2.49 15.26
CA VAL A 484 -3.26 -3.64 15.71
C VAL A 484 -3.89 -4.37 14.52
N SER A 485 -4.36 -3.62 13.52
CA SER A 485 -4.92 -4.19 12.29
C SER A 485 -3.87 -4.98 11.49
N ASN A 486 -2.67 -4.42 11.35
CA ASN A 486 -1.56 -5.09 10.69
C ASN A 486 -1.06 -6.31 11.49
N LEU A 487 -1.09 -6.24 12.82
CA LEU A 487 -0.75 -7.37 13.69
C LEU A 487 -1.71 -8.54 13.50
N CYS A 488 -3.03 -8.27 13.39
CA CYS A 488 -4.01 -9.28 13.00
C CYS A 488 -3.69 -9.87 11.63
N LEU A 489 -3.45 -9.01 10.63
CA LEU A 489 -3.21 -9.42 9.24
C LEU A 489 -2.00 -10.36 9.14
N GLU A 490 -0.89 -9.98 9.75
CA GLU A 490 0.36 -10.75 9.73
C GLU A 490 0.26 -12.01 10.60
N GLY A 491 -0.41 -11.95 11.74
CA GLY A 491 -0.61 -13.10 12.63
C GLY A 491 -1.53 -14.17 12.05
N PHE A 492 -2.50 -13.77 11.21
CA PHE A 492 -3.39 -14.68 10.51
C PHE A 492 -2.85 -15.15 9.16
N ALA A 493 -1.73 -14.61 8.66
CA ALA A 493 -1.14 -15.05 7.40
C ALA A 493 -0.69 -16.53 7.44
N GLU A 494 -0.39 -17.07 8.63
CA GLU A 494 0.02 -18.45 8.85
C GLU A 494 -1.14 -19.28 9.44
N VAL A 495 -1.32 -20.51 8.95
CA VAL A 495 -2.33 -21.47 9.42
C VAL A 495 -1.65 -22.81 9.73
N PRO A 496 -1.62 -23.28 10.98
CA PRO A 496 -2.15 -22.63 12.20
C PRO A 496 -1.34 -21.39 12.60
N ALA A 497 -1.94 -20.51 13.42
CA ALA A 497 -1.25 -19.32 13.91
C ALA A 497 -0.11 -19.70 14.87
N THR A 498 0.96 -18.90 14.89
CA THR A 498 2.15 -19.18 15.71
C THR A 498 1.88 -18.94 17.21
N ALA A 499 2.62 -19.64 18.08
CA ALA A 499 2.57 -19.40 19.53
C ALA A 499 3.00 -17.96 19.87
N SER A 500 4.06 -17.46 19.21
CA SER A 500 4.54 -16.08 19.36
C SER A 500 3.45 -15.05 19.07
N PHE A 501 2.65 -15.24 18.02
CA PHE A 501 1.51 -14.38 17.72
C PHE A 501 0.49 -14.36 18.86
N VAL A 502 0.09 -15.54 19.34
CA VAL A 502 -0.91 -15.65 20.42
C VAL A 502 -0.40 -14.96 21.69
N ASP A 503 0.88 -15.09 22.02
CA ASP A 503 1.48 -14.45 23.19
C ASP A 503 1.63 -12.93 23.01
N ALA A 504 2.05 -12.48 21.83
CA ALA A 504 2.04 -11.05 21.48
C ALA A 504 0.63 -10.45 21.62
N TRP A 505 -0.39 -11.15 21.13
CA TRP A 505 -1.77 -10.72 21.20
C TRP A 505 -2.23 -10.56 22.64
N LYS A 506 -1.93 -11.53 23.52
CA LYS A 506 -2.22 -11.45 24.96
C LYS A 506 -1.53 -10.26 25.61
N GLU A 507 -0.25 -10.02 25.31
CA GLU A 507 0.52 -8.90 25.85
C GLU A 507 -0.12 -7.57 25.51
N ILE A 508 -0.45 -7.37 24.24
CA ILE A 508 -1.06 -6.15 23.72
C ILE A 508 -2.46 -5.96 24.29
N PHE A 509 -3.25 -7.03 24.42
CA PHE A 509 -4.56 -6.98 25.06
C PHE A 509 -4.46 -6.55 26.53
N LYS A 510 -3.53 -7.16 27.29
CA LYS A 510 -3.29 -6.80 28.69
C LYS A 510 -2.87 -5.34 28.80
N TYR A 511 -2.01 -4.87 27.91
CA TYR A 511 -1.57 -3.48 27.90
C TYR A 511 -2.76 -2.53 27.64
N ALA A 512 -3.52 -2.78 26.58
CA ALA A 512 -4.67 -1.95 26.20
C ALA A 512 -5.75 -1.89 27.29
N ILE A 513 -5.96 -2.99 28.01
CA ILE A 513 -6.89 -3.05 29.15
C ILE A 513 -6.31 -2.41 30.41
N ARG A 514 -5.09 -2.77 30.81
CA ARG A 514 -4.52 -2.41 32.12
C ARG A 514 -4.21 -0.93 32.21
N GLU A 515 -3.64 -0.37 31.14
CA GLU A 515 -3.28 1.05 31.10
C GLU A 515 -4.51 1.93 30.85
N GLY A 516 -5.70 1.35 30.64
CA GLY A 516 -6.96 2.05 30.37
C GLY A 516 -6.99 2.82 29.05
N ARG A 517 -5.86 3.13 28.43
CA ARG A 517 -5.77 4.12 27.34
C ARG A 517 -6.74 3.95 26.18
N TRP A 518 -7.03 2.70 25.79
CA TRP A 518 -7.84 2.41 24.60
C TRP A 518 -9.17 1.74 24.90
N LEU A 519 -9.34 1.18 26.09
CA LEU A 519 -10.51 0.42 26.51
C LEU A 519 -11.13 0.94 27.82
N ASP A 520 -10.69 2.11 28.31
CA ASP A 520 -11.31 2.78 29.45
C ASP A 520 -12.56 3.55 29.03
N ARG A 521 -13.55 3.53 29.91
CA ARG A 521 -14.87 4.14 29.75
C ARG A 521 -14.80 5.66 29.76
N GLU A 522 -13.83 6.23 30.47
CA GLU A 522 -13.65 7.68 30.55
C GLU A 522 -12.95 8.26 29.32
N ALA A 523 -12.36 7.41 28.46
CA ALA A 523 -11.88 7.80 27.14
C ALA A 523 -13.08 7.96 26.18
N GLU A 524 -13.96 8.91 26.48
CA GLU A 524 -15.11 9.31 25.67
C GLU A 524 -14.62 9.96 24.36
N GLY A 525 -14.29 9.13 23.37
CA GLY A 525 -13.81 9.62 22.09
C GLY A 525 -13.84 8.54 21.02
N PHE A 526 -14.05 8.96 19.78
CA PHE A 526 -14.00 8.08 18.59
C PHE A 526 -12.69 7.26 18.53
N SER A 527 -11.62 7.76 19.14
CA SER A 527 -10.30 7.16 19.22
C SER A 527 -10.25 5.78 19.87
N SER A 528 -10.91 5.61 21.03
CA SER A 528 -10.92 4.33 21.77
C SER A 528 -11.72 3.28 21.01
N ILE A 529 -12.86 3.69 20.41
CA ILE A 529 -13.73 2.85 19.59
C ILE A 529 -12.97 2.25 18.39
N SER A 530 -12.24 3.09 17.64
CA SER A 530 -11.48 2.64 16.47
C SER A 530 -10.45 1.56 16.83
N VAL A 531 -9.63 1.80 17.86
CA VAL A 531 -8.62 0.83 18.32
C VAL A 531 -9.28 -0.43 18.87
N ALA A 532 -10.36 -0.31 19.64
CA ALA A 532 -11.12 -1.45 20.16
C ALA A 532 -11.65 -2.35 19.04
N ARG A 533 -12.10 -1.76 17.91
CA ARG A 533 -12.56 -2.52 16.74
C ARG A 533 -11.43 -3.23 16.01
N ALA A 534 -10.25 -2.61 15.90
CA ALA A 534 -9.08 -3.24 15.30
C ALA A 534 -8.67 -4.55 15.99
N PHE A 535 -8.94 -4.69 17.30
CA PHE A 535 -8.73 -5.95 18.03
C PHE A 535 -9.61 -7.10 17.54
N LEU A 536 -10.78 -6.82 16.96
CA LEU A 536 -11.70 -7.85 16.47
C LEU A 536 -11.43 -8.20 15.00
N ARG A 537 -11.00 -7.21 14.21
CA ARG A 537 -10.94 -7.30 12.75
C ARG A 537 -9.71 -6.60 12.17
N PRO A 538 -8.88 -7.29 11.36
CA PRO A 538 -7.96 -6.60 10.47
C PRO A 538 -8.72 -5.75 9.44
N HIS A 539 -8.20 -4.57 9.11
CA HIS A 539 -8.74 -3.77 8.00
C HIS A 539 -8.72 -4.59 6.70
N GLY A 540 -9.75 -4.40 5.86
CA GLY A 540 -9.85 -5.06 4.55
C GLY A 540 -10.23 -6.55 4.54
N ILE A 541 -10.32 -7.24 5.68
CA ILE A 541 -10.66 -8.68 5.73
C ILE A 541 -12.02 -8.90 6.39
N GLN A 542 -12.83 -9.80 5.80
CA GLN A 542 -14.11 -10.21 6.38
C GLN A 542 -13.91 -11.15 7.58
N PHE A 543 -14.78 -11.09 8.60
CA PHE A 543 -14.64 -11.93 9.81
C PHE A 543 -14.53 -13.43 9.50
N GLY A 544 -15.31 -13.95 8.53
CA GLY A 544 -15.23 -15.35 8.12
C GLY A 544 -13.88 -15.76 7.50
N GLN A 545 -13.15 -14.81 6.90
CA GLN A 545 -11.81 -15.02 6.35
C GLN A 545 -10.72 -14.90 7.42
N ALA A 546 -10.90 -13.99 8.39
CA ALA A 546 -9.97 -13.79 9.51
C ALA A 546 -10.08 -14.88 10.59
N TRP A 547 -11.28 -15.41 10.83
CA TRP A 547 -11.56 -16.33 11.94
C TRP A 547 -12.13 -17.66 11.43
N THR A 548 -11.33 -18.39 10.65
CA THR A 548 -11.67 -19.71 10.10
C THR A 548 -11.63 -20.82 11.17
N ALA A 549 -12.16 -22.01 10.86
CA ALA A 549 -12.26 -23.10 11.83
C ALA A 549 -10.89 -23.58 12.36
N GLU A 550 -9.86 -23.51 11.50
CA GLU A 550 -8.46 -23.84 11.82
C GLU A 550 -7.87 -22.91 12.89
N ARG A 551 -8.48 -21.76 13.15
CA ARG A 551 -8.07 -20.78 14.16
C ARG A 551 -8.87 -20.86 15.46
N SER A 552 -9.70 -21.88 15.64
CA SER A 552 -10.52 -22.08 16.85
C SER A 552 -9.69 -22.17 18.14
N GLN A 553 -8.48 -22.71 18.08
CA GLN A 553 -7.57 -22.74 19.23
C GLN A 553 -7.15 -21.33 19.66
N VAL A 554 -6.86 -20.43 18.72
CA VAL A 554 -6.51 -19.02 19.02
C VAL A 554 -7.69 -18.32 19.68
N ALA A 555 -8.88 -18.45 19.11
CA ALA A 555 -10.11 -17.88 19.66
C ALA A 555 -10.37 -18.37 21.10
N SER A 556 -10.14 -19.67 21.36
CA SER A 556 -10.33 -20.28 22.68
C SER A 556 -9.31 -19.79 23.70
N VAL A 557 -8.03 -19.68 23.34
CA VAL A 557 -6.98 -19.17 24.23
C VAL A 557 -7.20 -17.70 24.60
N LEU A 558 -7.82 -16.93 23.70
CA LEU A 558 -8.11 -15.52 23.91
C LEU A 558 -9.45 -15.24 24.61
N LEU A 559 -10.24 -16.28 24.93
CA LEU A 559 -11.58 -16.15 25.51
C LEU A 559 -11.65 -15.24 26.76
N PRO A 560 -10.74 -15.32 27.75
CA PRO A 560 -10.78 -14.44 28.92
C PRO A 560 -10.57 -12.96 28.58
N TYR A 561 -9.85 -12.69 27.48
CA TYR A 561 -9.62 -11.33 26.99
C TYR A 561 -10.83 -10.79 26.25
N TRP A 562 -11.52 -11.64 25.48
CA TRP A 562 -12.78 -11.28 24.82
C TRP A 562 -13.91 -10.98 25.80
N GLU A 563 -14.01 -11.73 26.90
CA GLU A 563 -14.95 -11.42 27.98
C GLU A 563 -14.73 -10.01 28.52
N ARG A 564 -13.47 -9.69 28.83
CA ARG A 564 -13.12 -8.38 29.38
C ARG A 564 -13.27 -7.26 28.35
N TRP A 565 -12.94 -7.52 27.09
CA TRP A 565 -13.20 -6.59 25.98
C TRP A 565 -14.69 -6.30 25.85
N ALA A 566 -15.53 -7.33 25.90
CA ALA A 566 -16.97 -7.20 25.77
C ALA A 566 -17.55 -6.30 26.88
N ALA A 567 -17.08 -6.46 28.11
CA ALA A 567 -17.50 -5.64 29.26
C ALA A 567 -17.10 -4.15 29.15
N LEU A 568 -16.07 -3.84 28.36
CA LEU A 568 -15.51 -2.50 28.22
C LEU A 568 -16.00 -1.78 26.94
N ALA A 569 -16.01 -2.46 25.80
CA ALA A 569 -16.19 -1.84 24.49
C ALA A 569 -17.61 -1.97 23.90
N MET A 570 -18.43 -2.93 24.36
CA MET A 570 -19.76 -3.17 23.78
C MET A 570 -20.79 -2.07 24.06
N GLU A 571 -20.44 -1.02 24.79
CA GLU A 571 -21.31 0.14 24.98
C GLU A 571 -21.52 0.93 23.67
N HIS A 572 -20.60 0.78 22.72
CA HIS A 572 -20.68 1.40 21.40
C HIS A 572 -21.26 0.45 20.35
N SER A 573 -22.23 0.93 19.56
CA SER A 573 -22.93 0.09 18.57
C SER A 573 -22.02 -0.51 17.50
N TRP A 574 -20.98 0.20 17.07
CA TRP A 574 -20.04 -0.33 16.09
C TRP A 574 -19.16 -1.44 16.66
N CYS A 575 -18.74 -1.32 17.93
CA CYS A 575 -18.02 -2.37 18.64
C CYS A 575 -18.92 -3.59 18.87
N ALA A 576 -20.15 -3.38 19.34
CA ALA A 576 -21.11 -4.46 19.55
C ALA A 576 -21.39 -5.23 18.26
N LYS A 577 -21.65 -4.53 17.15
CA LYS A 577 -21.88 -5.14 15.84
C LYS A 577 -20.68 -5.94 15.34
N ASP A 578 -19.47 -5.38 15.40
CA ASP A 578 -18.25 -6.09 14.98
C ASP A 578 -17.98 -7.33 15.86
N PHE A 579 -18.30 -7.24 17.16
CA PHE A 579 -18.22 -8.38 18.07
C PHE A 579 -19.23 -9.48 17.74
N LEU A 580 -20.47 -9.11 17.42
CA LEU A 580 -21.50 -10.06 16.97
C LEU A 580 -21.06 -10.79 15.71
N TRP A 581 -20.53 -10.08 14.70
CA TRP A 581 -19.98 -10.71 13.49
C TRP A 581 -18.77 -11.61 13.77
N MET A 582 -17.89 -11.22 14.70
CA MET A 582 -16.79 -12.09 15.13
C MET A 582 -17.31 -13.40 15.73
N LEU A 583 -18.31 -13.36 16.61
CA LEU A 583 -18.90 -14.55 17.23
C LEU A 583 -19.59 -15.48 16.22
N GLN A 584 -20.02 -14.96 15.08
CA GLN A 584 -20.58 -15.76 13.99
C GLN A 584 -19.51 -16.54 13.22
N ALA A 585 -18.24 -16.13 13.28
CA ALA A 585 -17.19 -16.77 12.50
C ALA A 585 -16.90 -18.21 12.96
N PRO A 586 -16.44 -19.10 12.05
CA PRO A 586 -16.21 -20.51 12.36
C PRO A 586 -15.27 -20.78 13.56
N ALA A 587 -14.23 -19.96 13.76
CA ALA A 587 -13.30 -20.10 14.89
C ALA A 587 -14.01 -20.02 16.26
N PHE A 588 -15.13 -19.32 16.33
CA PHE A 588 -15.85 -19.04 17.57
C PHE A 588 -16.98 -20.02 17.88
N LYS A 589 -17.17 -21.12 17.11
CA LYS A 589 -18.27 -22.09 17.33
C LYS A 589 -18.41 -22.50 18.81
N VAL A 590 -17.31 -22.79 19.49
CA VAL A 590 -17.32 -23.18 20.92
C VAL A 590 -17.60 -21.99 21.84
N ALA A 591 -16.95 -20.85 21.57
CA ALA A 591 -17.01 -19.61 22.35
C ALA A 591 -18.31 -18.83 22.21
N ARG A 592 -19.09 -19.09 21.15
CA ARG A 592 -20.32 -18.39 20.78
C ARG A 592 -21.33 -18.34 21.92
N ARG A 593 -21.45 -19.44 22.68
CA ARG A 593 -22.38 -19.59 23.81
C ARG A 593 -22.02 -18.67 24.99
N ASP A 594 -20.74 -18.57 25.32
CA ASP A 594 -20.29 -17.61 26.33
C ASP A 594 -20.40 -16.17 25.81
N GLY A 595 -20.19 -15.97 24.50
CA GLY A 595 -20.48 -14.73 23.79
C GLY A 595 -21.90 -14.20 24.01
N LEU A 596 -22.92 -15.07 23.94
CA LEU A 596 -24.30 -14.68 24.21
C LEU A 596 -24.49 -14.12 25.62
N ARG A 597 -23.87 -14.75 26.62
CA ARG A 597 -23.93 -14.28 28.00
C ARG A 597 -23.35 -12.88 28.11
N TRP A 598 -22.20 -12.62 27.48
CA TRP A 598 -21.58 -11.30 27.51
C TRP A 598 -22.44 -10.24 26.83
N VAL A 599 -23.02 -10.56 25.67
CA VAL A 599 -23.95 -9.67 24.94
C VAL A 599 -25.16 -9.35 25.80
N ALA A 600 -25.75 -10.36 26.46
CA ALA A 600 -26.89 -10.19 27.35
C ALA A 600 -26.57 -9.32 28.58
N THR A 601 -25.36 -9.42 29.13
CA THR A 601 -24.93 -8.61 30.28
C THR A 601 -24.40 -7.22 29.91
N SER A 602 -24.26 -6.93 28.61
CA SER A 602 -23.82 -5.61 28.14
C SER A 602 -24.91 -4.54 28.33
N LYS A 603 -24.57 -3.27 28.08
CA LYS A 603 -25.56 -2.18 28.02
C LYS A 603 -26.38 -2.23 26.73
N LEU A 604 -27.06 -3.36 26.48
CA LEU A 604 -27.79 -3.69 25.25
C LEU A 604 -28.66 -2.55 24.74
N ALA A 605 -29.39 -1.87 25.64
CA ALA A 605 -30.28 -0.76 25.29
C ALA A 605 -29.58 0.41 24.58
N GLN A 606 -28.26 0.60 24.76
CA GLN A 606 -27.51 1.72 24.18
C GLN A 606 -27.17 1.51 22.69
N TRP A 607 -27.15 0.26 22.23
CA TRP A 607 -26.68 -0.05 20.87
C TRP A 607 -27.63 -0.89 20.05
N ILE A 608 -28.58 -1.58 20.66
CA ILE A 608 -29.49 -2.49 19.95
C ILE A 608 -30.46 -1.78 19.00
N GLU A 609 -30.61 -0.46 19.13
CA GLU A 609 -31.43 0.35 18.22
C GLU A 609 -30.82 0.46 16.80
N ASP A 610 -29.54 0.15 16.62
CA ASP A 610 -28.90 0.07 15.29
C ASP A 610 -29.38 -1.18 14.54
N ASP A 611 -30.05 -1.00 13.40
CA ASP A 611 -30.61 -2.10 12.59
C ASP A 611 -29.55 -3.15 12.19
N ARG A 612 -28.31 -2.72 11.91
CA ARG A 612 -27.22 -3.66 11.55
C ARG A 612 -26.77 -4.47 12.75
N ALA A 613 -26.83 -3.89 13.96
CA ALA A 613 -26.57 -4.64 15.18
C ALA A 613 -27.70 -5.65 15.48
N GLN A 614 -28.96 -5.30 15.19
CA GLN A 614 -30.09 -6.24 15.29
C GLN A 614 -29.94 -7.41 14.33
N GLU A 615 -29.65 -7.14 13.06
CA GLU A 615 -29.39 -8.17 12.03
C GLU A 615 -28.25 -9.11 12.46
N ALA A 616 -27.13 -8.54 12.91
CA ALA A 616 -26.00 -9.33 13.40
C ALA A 616 -26.37 -10.17 14.63
N LEU A 617 -27.21 -9.66 15.54
CA LEU A 617 -27.66 -10.41 16.70
C LEU A 617 -28.61 -11.55 16.32
N VAL A 618 -29.55 -11.31 15.40
CA VAL A 618 -30.44 -12.37 14.88
C VAL A 618 -29.64 -13.49 14.25
N PHE A 619 -28.69 -13.15 13.37
CA PHE A 619 -27.86 -14.16 12.71
C PHE A 619 -27.03 -14.95 13.74
N LEU A 620 -26.50 -14.29 14.77
CA LEU A 620 -25.81 -14.97 15.88
C LEU A 620 -26.73 -15.97 16.59
N LEU A 621 -27.98 -15.59 16.89
CA LEU A 621 -28.95 -16.49 17.53
C LEU A 621 -29.33 -17.67 16.62
N GLN A 622 -29.48 -17.44 15.31
CA GLN A 622 -29.71 -18.51 14.34
C GLN A 622 -28.53 -19.50 14.30
N GLN A 623 -27.30 -19.01 14.32
CA GLN A 623 -26.09 -19.85 14.37
C GLN A 623 -26.02 -20.70 15.64
N VAL A 624 -26.40 -20.15 16.80
CA VAL A 624 -26.46 -20.92 18.04
C VAL A 624 -27.53 -22.01 17.98
N GLU A 625 -28.68 -21.75 17.35
CA GLU A 625 -29.70 -22.79 17.17
C GLU A 625 -29.23 -23.89 16.22
N ILE A 626 -28.50 -23.56 15.15
CA ILE A 626 -27.87 -24.54 14.27
C ILE A 626 -26.89 -25.41 15.07
N ASP A 627 -26.01 -24.79 15.86
CA ASP A 627 -25.06 -25.54 16.68
C ASP A 627 -25.75 -26.47 17.67
N ARG A 628 -26.89 -26.08 18.24
CA ARG A 628 -27.70 -26.95 19.11
C ARG A 628 -28.21 -28.18 18.37
N GLY A 629 -28.63 -28.02 17.11
CA GLY A 629 -29.00 -29.12 16.22
C GLY A 629 -27.83 -30.09 15.97
N ASP A 630 -26.60 -29.58 15.96
CA ASP A 630 -25.36 -30.36 15.87
C ASP A 630 -24.94 -31.01 17.20
N GLY A 631 -25.78 -30.96 18.25
CA GLY A 631 -25.50 -31.56 19.56
C GLY A 631 -24.80 -30.64 20.57
N LEU A 632 -24.73 -29.32 20.31
CA LEU A 632 -24.15 -28.35 21.24
C LEU A 632 -25.17 -27.93 22.31
N GLU A 633 -25.07 -28.48 23.52
CA GLU A 633 -26.00 -28.10 24.61
C GLU A 633 -25.71 -26.70 25.19
N LEU A 634 -26.77 -25.95 25.51
CA LEU A 634 -26.69 -24.67 26.24
C LEU A 634 -26.88 -24.91 27.74
N ARG A 635 -25.98 -24.34 28.56
CA ARG A 635 -26.21 -24.23 30.01
C ARG A 635 -27.39 -23.30 30.31
N ASP A 636 -27.92 -23.37 31.53
CA ASP A 636 -29.07 -22.56 31.95
C ASP A 636 -28.84 -21.05 31.82
N ASP A 637 -27.64 -20.57 32.18
CA ASP A 637 -27.25 -19.16 32.03
C ASP A 637 -27.22 -18.72 30.56
N GLN A 638 -26.70 -19.57 29.69
CA GLN A 638 -26.62 -19.33 28.24
C GLN A 638 -28.02 -19.39 27.59
N ARG A 639 -28.87 -20.33 27.99
CA ARG A 639 -30.26 -20.44 27.54
C ARG A 639 -31.07 -19.21 27.95
N LYS A 640 -30.90 -18.74 29.19
CA LYS A 640 -31.52 -17.51 29.69
C LYS A 640 -31.06 -16.29 28.87
N ALA A 641 -29.76 -16.18 28.60
CA ALA A 641 -29.22 -15.11 27.75
C ALA A 641 -29.80 -15.16 26.33
N PHE A 642 -29.85 -16.34 25.70
CA PHE A 642 -30.45 -16.55 24.39
C PHE A 642 -31.90 -16.04 24.32
N MET A 643 -32.74 -16.49 25.26
CA MET A 643 -34.16 -16.10 25.29
C MET A 643 -34.35 -14.62 25.57
N MET A 644 -33.57 -14.04 26.48
CA MET A 644 -33.64 -12.61 26.78
C MET A 644 -33.31 -11.76 25.55
N LEU A 645 -32.25 -12.12 24.80
CA LEU A 645 -31.85 -11.41 23.58
C LEU A 645 -32.90 -11.56 22.47
N LEU A 646 -33.45 -12.76 22.29
CA LEU A 646 -34.50 -13.05 21.31
C LEU A 646 -35.78 -12.26 21.62
N ASP A 647 -36.24 -12.28 22.88
CA ASP A 647 -37.43 -11.56 23.31
C ASP A 647 -37.27 -10.04 23.14
N ARG A 648 -36.06 -9.51 23.38
CA ARG A 648 -35.76 -8.11 23.12
C ARG A 648 -35.93 -7.75 21.65
N LEU A 649 -35.39 -8.55 20.73
CA LEU A 649 -35.53 -8.33 19.29
C LEU A 649 -36.99 -8.47 18.81
N VAL A 650 -37.75 -9.42 19.38
CA VAL A 650 -39.19 -9.57 19.12
C VAL A 650 -39.97 -8.35 19.59
N ALA A 651 -39.65 -7.81 20.77
CA ALA A 651 -40.26 -6.58 21.28
C ALA A 651 -39.98 -5.36 20.37
N MET A 652 -38.85 -5.37 19.67
CA MET A 652 -38.48 -4.38 18.65
C MET A 652 -39.07 -4.68 17.27
N GLN A 653 -39.94 -5.69 17.16
CA GLN A 653 -40.59 -6.11 15.93
C GLN A 653 -39.63 -6.57 14.81
N ASN A 654 -38.44 -7.05 15.16
CA ASN A 654 -37.54 -7.62 14.18
C ASN A 654 -38.14 -8.89 13.57
N ARG A 655 -38.40 -8.88 12.25
CA ARG A 655 -39.13 -9.94 11.54
C ARG A 655 -38.47 -11.31 11.69
N GLU A 656 -37.17 -11.39 11.44
CA GLU A 656 -36.43 -12.65 11.50
C GLU A 656 -36.36 -13.20 12.93
N ALA A 657 -36.27 -12.32 13.94
CA ALA A 657 -36.36 -12.73 15.33
C ALA A 657 -37.74 -13.32 15.69
N ILE A 658 -38.84 -12.74 15.18
CA ILE A 658 -40.20 -13.27 15.37
C ILE A 658 -40.32 -14.68 14.76
N GLU A 659 -39.78 -14.87 13.56
CA GLU A 659 -39.76 -16.18 12.89
C GLU A 659 -38.92 -17.20 13.69
N LEU A 660 -37.74 -16.79 14.18
CA LEU A 660 -36.88 -17.62 15.02
C LEU A 660 -37.59 -18.02 16.34
N ALA A 661 -38.26 -17.08 17.01
CA ALA A 661 -39.00 -17.33 18.25
C ALA A 661 -40.16 -18.32 18.07
N ARG A 662 -40.90 -18.24 16.95
CA ARG A 662 -41.97 -19.20 16.64
C ARG A 662 -41.44 -20.62 16.46
N ARG A 663 -40.24 -20.78 15.91
CA ARG A 663 -39.61 -22.08 15.68
C ARG A 663 -39.08 -22.72 16.97
N ILE A 664 -38.47 -21.93 17.86
CA ILE A 664 -37.72 -22.46 19.01
C ILE A 664 -38.57 -22.59 20.28
N ARG A 665 -39.55 -21.71 20.51
CA ARG A 665 -40.38 -21.77 21.74
C ARG A 665 -41.12 -23.10 21.97
N PRO A 666 -41.55 -23.85 20.94
CA PRO A 666 -42.13 -25.17 21.14
C PRO A 666 -41.13 -26.26 21.57
N SER A 667 -39.83 -26.06 21.33
CA SER A 667 -38.75 -27.04 21.58
C SER A 667 -37.90 -26.72 22.82
N LEU A 668 -38.18 -25.61 23.49
CA LEU A 668 -37.60 -25.20 24.78
C LEU A 668 -38.61 -25.40 25.90
#